data_AF-A0A1Y5RQN3-F1
#
_entry.id   AF-A0A1Y5RQN3-F1
#
_cell.length_a   1.000
_cell.length_b   1.000
_cell.length_c   1.000
_cell.angle_alpha   90.00
_cell.angle_beta   90.00
_cell.angle_gamma   90.00
#
_symmetry.space_group_name_H-M   'P 1'
#
loop_
_entity.id
_entity.type
_entity.pdbx_description
1 polymer ?
#
loop_
_entity_poly.entity_id
_entity_poly.type
_entity_poly.pdbx_seq_one_letter_code
_entity_poly.pdbx_strand_id
1 'polypeptide(L)'
;MASEVIAGMSTVEAFALVGALGVGSQWLAWRLKLPAIVMMLAAGLLVGPIGGVFDPNRDIGPILQPLISLAVAVILFEGGLTLDLHKLGDARQGVKRLVCIGAPLGWALSTAALYYGAGLGWEASAVFGGIMVVTGPTVIAPLLRQAKLDKRPANLLQWEAIVNDPIGALAAVLAFEFVLVSREAESLNAALGQLIIGFVVALAVGLIAGLGIARVFRRGQVPEYMKVPVLFATLLVCFAVPDMMLHESGLLAVTVMGLVIANADLPSFVELRRFKEHATILLVSGVFILLAASLDFASLGKLTWRAALFVGLIILVARPLTVLISLIGTKLPRNERILIAFTGPRGVVLVAVAGLFGERLAAAGVEDGAIIGPLAFVLVVVTVVLHGFTLAPFARFLKLAATGTPGVMFIGGSRFSTALAAALQKEKVPVIVADTNHARLVRPRAHSVPIFYGDVLSEAAEHSVEVLSYQTFITTSENDAYNTLVSTDLGAEFGREQTWQIARVKGQKSRHALPTQLGGRPFGGGYTFRELEDKMTQDWKIRVTRLTEEFTFETWKTRHPNAILLGRLTEDGTFKRLLPEDAEHLFPKRTLAKIDDLPEEMRETARLDLKRRFSEAKQAAAFGRLSGRVRLVSLAPPEPASSGTDAA
;
A
#
# COMPACT_ATOMS: atom_id res chain seq x y z
N MET A 1 8.18 46.60 6.54
CA MET A 1 7.78 45.56 7.50
C MET A 1 8.98 44.67 7.68
N ALA A 2 9.62 44.77 8.84
CA ALA A 2 10.87 44.10 9.15
C ALA A 2 10.70 42.58 9.00
N SER A 3 11.56 41.98 8.19
CA SER A 3 11.80 40.54 8.20
C SER A 3 12.40 40.20 9.55
N GLU A 4 11.56 39.76 10.50
CA GLU A 4 12.08 39.00 11.64
C GLU A 4 12.84 37.83 11.06
N VAL A 5 14.15 37.81 11.29
CA VAL A 5 14.98 36.63 11.09
C VAL A 5 14.37 35.57 12.00
N ILE A 6 13.51 34.71 11.45
CA ILE A 6 13.06 33.50 12.11
C ILE A 6 14.35 32.77 12.47
N ALA A 7 14.66 32.69 13.76
CA ALA A 7 15.81 31.94 14.26
C ALA A 7 15.72 30.54 13.64
N GLY A 8 16.79 30.13 12.94
CA GLY A 8 16.82 28.82 12.29
C GLY A 8 16.51 27.74 13.32
N MET A 9 15.69 26.77 12.94
CA MET A 9 15.41 25.64 13.80
C MET A 9 16.68 24.84 13.98
N SER A 10 16.88 24.27 15.17
CA SER A 10 17.93 23.28 15.36
C SER A 10 17.66 22.05 14.48
N THR A 11 18.71 21.34 14.10
CA THR A 11 18.58 20.13 13.28
C THR A 11 17.65 19.09 13.95
N VAL A 12 17.67 18.98 15.28
CA VAL A 12 16.78 18.09 16.04
C VAL A 12 15.32 18.50 15.91
N GLU A 13 15.01 19.80 16.00
CA GLU A 13 13.66 20.34 15.79
C GLU A 13 13.19 20.11 14.36
N ALA A 14 14.08 20.30 13.37
CA ALA A 14 13.80 19.99 11.97
C ALA A 14 13.42 18.51 11.78
N PHE A 15 14.18 17.58 12.35
CA PHE A 15 13.85 16.15 12.30
C PHE A 15 12.52 15.84 12.98
N ALA A 16 12.26 16.41 14.15
CA ALA A 16 11.01 16.23 14.88
C ALA A 16 9.81 16.76 14.07
N LEU A 17 9.94 17.93 13.45
CA LEU A 17 8.92 18.54 12.61
C LEU A 17 8.63 17.66 11.38
N VAL A 18 9.66 17.21 10.66
CA VAL A 18 9.52 16.33 9.50
C VAL A 18 8.81 15.02 9.88
N GLY A 19 9.19 14.42 11.01
CA GLY A 19 8.52 13.22 11.53
C GLY A 19 7.05 13.44 11.88
N ALA A 20 6.75 14.52 12.61
CA ALA A 20 5.39 14.88 13.01
C ALA A 20 4.49 15.17 11.80
N LEU A 21 4.98 15.96 10.85
CA LEU A 21 4.26 16.27 9.61
C LEU A 21 4.10 15.05 8.71
N GLY A 22 5.09 14.15 8.67
CA GLY A 22 5.03 12.90 7.91
C GLY A 22 3.90 12.02 8.39
N VAL A 23 3.92 11.65 9.68
CA VAL A 23 2.88 10.81 10.29
C VAL A 23 1.52 11.51 10.30
N GLY A 24 1.49 12.81 10.61
CA GLY A 24 0.27 13.63 10.62
C GLY A 24 -0.40 13.70 9.25
N SER A 25 0.39 13.93 8.19
CA SER A 25 -0.10 13.93 6.80
C SER A 25 -0.67 12.57 6.40
N GLN A 26 -0.03 11.47 6.78
CA GLN A 26 -0.55 10.12 6.50
C GLN A 26 -1.85 9.82 7.23
N TRP A 27 -1.92 10.16 8.52
CA TRP A 27 -3.13 9.97 9.31
C TRP A 27 -4.30 10.78 8.74
N LEU A 28 -4.04 12.04 8.37
CA LEU A 28 -5.02 12.91 7.74
C LEU A 28 -5.45 12.38 6.36
N ALA A 29 -4.51 11.91 5.55
CA ALA A 29 -4.78 11.29 4.25
C ALA A 29 -5.69 10.06 4.38
N TRP A 30 -5.39 9.17 5.33
CA TRP A 30 -6.23 8.01 5.64
C TRP A 30 -7.65 8.43 6.06
N ARG A 31 -7.76 9.47 6.89
CA ARG A 31 -9.05 9.97 7.37
C ARG A 31 -9.89 10.58 6.24
N LEU A 32 -9.25 11.30 5.32
CA LEU A 32 -9.87 11.98 4.18
C LEU A 32 -9.99 11.09 2.94
N LYS A 33 -9.41 9.88 2.95
CA LYS A 33 -9.27 8.99 1.78
C LYS A 33 -8.54 9.63 0.60
N LEU A 34 -7.60 10.53 0.88
CA LEU A 34 -6.76 11.21 -0.10
C LEU A 34 -5.42 10.47 -0.26
N PRO A 35 -4.71 10.62 -1.39
CA PRO A 35 -3.37 10.08 -1.55
C PRO A 35 -2.40 10.70 -0.54
N ALA A 36 -1.75 9.88 0.28
CA ALA A 36 -0.90 10.35 1.38
C ALA A 36 0.28 11.23 0.91
N ILE A 37 0.85 10.92 -0.25
CA ILE A 37 1.97 11.65 -0.83
C ILE A 37 1.56 13.08 -1.20
N VAL A 38 0.34 13.27 -1.70
CA VAL A 38 -0.19 14.62 -2.00
C VAL A 38 -0.30 15.44 -0.71
N MET A 39 -0.71 14.81 0.40
CA MET A 39 -0.76 15.48 1.71
C MET A 39 0.63 15.84 2.23
N MET A 40 1.63 14.97 2.04
CA MET A 40 3.03 15.24 2.41
C MET A 40 3.63 16.41 1.62
N LEU A 41 3.42 16.43 0.30
CA LEU A 41 3.86 17.53 -0.56
C LEU A 41 3.20 18.85 -0.15
N ALA A 42 1.89 18.82 0.12
CA ALA A 42 1.17 20.00 0.60
C ALA A 42 1.72 20.49 1.95
N ALA A 43 1.94 19.59 2.91
CA ALA A 43 2.50 19.93 4.22
C ALA A 43 3.91 20.53 4.09
N GLY A 44 4.79 19.92 3.29
CA GLY A 44 6.14 20.44 3.05
C GLY A 44 6.14 21.80 2.38
N LEU A 45 5.25 22.03 1.39
CA LEU A 45 5.14 23.32 0.72
C LEU A 45 4.58 24.42 1.65
N LEU A 46 3.59 24.06 2.49
CA LEU A 46 2.98 24.97 3.45
C LEU A 46 3.96 25.42 4.55
N VAL A 47 4.74 24.48 5.08
CA VAL A 47 5.68 24.75 6.19
C VAL A 47 7.01 25.31 5.68
N GLY A 48 7.41 24.91 4.48
CA GLY A 48 8.63 25.40 3.83
C GLY A 48 8.42 26.74 3.15
N PRO A 49 8.36 26.81 1.81
CA PRO A 49 8.46 28.07 1.11
C PRO A 49 7.22 28.97 1.22
N ILE A 50 6.03 28.45 1.56
CA ILE A 50 4.83 29.29 1.79
C ILE A 50 4.85 29.92 3.19
N GLY A 51 5.13 29.12 4.22
CA GLY A 51 5.12 29.56 5.61
C GLY A 51 6.42 30.19 6.09
N GLY A 52 7.54 29.91 5.41
CA GLY A 52 8.89 30.37 5.78
C GLY A 52 9.43 29.78 7.08
N VAL A 53 8.74 28.78 7.66
CA VAL A 53 9.02 28.25 9.00
C VAL A 53 10.22 27.30 8.95
N PHE A 54 10.32 26.48 7.90
CA PHE A 54 11.35 25.46 7.75
C PHE A 54 12.09 25.60 6.42
N ASP A 55 13.41 25.72 6.46
CA ASP A 55 14.24 25.62 5.26
C ASP A 55 15.24 24.48 5.48
N PRO A 56 15.10 23.35 4.78
CA PRO A 56 16.01 22.22 4.92
C PRO A 56 17.49 22.59 4.69
N ASN A 57 17.78 23.51 3.75
CA ASN A 57 19.16 23.90 3.46
C ASN A 57 19.77 24.72 4.62
N ARG A 58 18.96 25.51 5.32
CA ARG A 58 19.37 26.30 6.49
C ARG A 58 19.42 25.48 7.77
N ASP A 59 18.35 24.72 8.05
CA ASP A 59 18.08 24.10 9.36
C ASP A 59 18.73 22.71 9.50
N ILE A 60 18.91 21.98 8.39
CA ILE A 60 19.63 20.69 8.35
C ILE A 60 21.06 20.88 7.82
N GLY A 61 21.24 21.76 6.84
CA GLY A 61 22.56 22.09 6.31
C GLY A 61 23.20 20.94 5.53
N PRO A 62 24.53 20.71 5.68
CA PRO A 62 25.29 19.81 4.81
C PRO A 62 24.90 18.33 4.94
N ILE A 63 24.21 17.94 6.01
CA ILE A 63 23.78 16.56 6.24
C ILE A 63 22.54 16.20 5.39
N LEU A 64 21.84 17.19 4.82
CA LEU A 64 20.62 16.99 4.05
C LEU A 64 20.82 16.02 2.87
N GLN A 65 21.85 16.24 2.06
CA GLN A 65 22.12 15.41 0.89
C GLN A 65 22.46 13.95 1.27
N PRO A 66 23.44 13.69 2.16
CA PRO A 66 23.70 12.33 2.66
C PRO A 66 22.46 11.64 3.25
N LEU A 67 21.62 12.40 3.97
CA LEU A 67 20.38 11.88 4.55
C LEU A 67 19.39 11.43 3.46
N ILE A 68 19.19 12.24 2.42
CA ILE A 68 18.32 11.90 1.29
C ILE A 68 18.87 10.68 0.54
N SER A 69 20.18 10.65 0.23
CA SER A 69 20.81 9.51 -0.44
C SER A 69 20.65 8.22 0.37
N LEU A 70 20.82 8.27 1.69
CA LEU A 70 20.61 7.11 2.55
C LEU A 70 19.15 6.66 2.61
N ALA A 71 18.22 7.62 2.71
CA ALA A 71 16.79 7.31 2.68
C ALA A 71 16.40 6.64 1.35
N VAL A 72 16.92 7.14 0.22
CA VAL A 72 16.74 6.58 -1.12
C VAL A 72 17.34 5.17 -1.21
N ALA A 73 18.52 4.92 -0.65
CA ALA A 73 19.12 3.59 -0.62
C ALA A 73 18.23 2.58 0.14
N VAL A 74 17.70 2.97 1.31
CA VAL A 74 16.78 2.11 2.08
C VAL A 74 15.47 1.88 1.32
N ILE A 75 14.95 2.92 0.65
CA ILE A 75 13.77 2.84 -0.23
C ILE A 75 14.00 1.87 -1.40
N LEU A 76 15.16 1.89 -2.04
CA LEU A 76 15.45 1.01 -3.18
C LEU A 76 15.70 -0.43 -2.76
N PHE A 77 16.39 -0.62 -1.65
CA PHE A 77 16.47 -1.92 -1.01
C PHE A 77 15.08 -2.46 -0.68
N GLU A 78 14.20 -1.58 -0.15
CA GLU A 78 12.81 -1.89 0.12
C GLU A 78 12.06 -2.34 -1.13
N GLY A 79 12.22 -1.60 -2.23
CA GLY A 79 11.71 -1.97 -3.54
C GLY A 79 12.23 -3.35 -3.98
N GLY A 80 13.54 -3.57 -3.94
CA GLY A 80 14.18 -4.84 -4.30
C GLY A 80 13.63 -6.03 -3.51
N LEU A 81 13.35 -5.84 -2.21
CA LEU A 81 12.72 -6.87 -1.37
C LEU A 81 11.29 -7.25 -1.77
N THR A 82 10.60 -6.44 -2.59
CA THR A 82 9.26 -6.77 -3.12
C THR A 82 9.31 -7.51 -4.46
N LEU A 83 10.49 -7.63 -5.07
CA LEU A 83 10.66 -8.25 -6.38
C LEU A 83 10.76 -9.77 -6.26
N ASP A 84 9.62 -10.43 -6.25
CA ASP A 84 9.54 -11.89 -6.28
C ASP A 84 9.45 -12.44 -7.72
N LEU A 85 10.53 -13.07 -8.18
CA LEU A 85 10.64 -13.64 -9.53
C LEU A 85 9.69 -14.81 -9.75
N HIS A 86 9.29 -15.52 -8.68
CA HIS A 86 8.31 -16.59 -8.74
C HIS A 86 6.91 -16.01 -8.99
N LYS A 87 6.61 -14.82 -8.44
CA LYS A 87 5.31 -14.13 -8.62
C LYS A 87 5.13 -13.42 -9.96
N LEU A 88 6.17 -13.40 -10.80
CA LEU A 88 6.17 -12.64 -12.06
C LEU A 88 5.31 -13.27 -13.16
N GLY A 89 5.11 -14.61 -13.15
CA GLY A 89 4.21 -15.36 -14.04
C GLY A 89 4.08 -14.80 -15.48
N ASP A 90 2.85 -14.47 -15.88
CA ASP A 90 2.49 -13.94 -17.21
C ASP A 90 2.89 -12.48 -17.46
N ALA A 91 3.44 -11.78 -16.46
CA ALA A 91 3.95 -10.42 -16.56
C ALA A 91 5.42 -10.37 -17.01
N ARG A 92 6.17 -11.49 -16.89
CA ARG A 92 7.63 -11.56 -17.18
C ARG A 92 8.01 -11.03 -18.55
N GLN A 93 7.28 -11.42 -19.60
CA GLN A 93 7.58 -10.97 -20.96
C GLN A 93 7.40 -9.45 -21.12
N GLY A 94 6.37 -8.88 -20.49
CA GLY A 94 6.11 -7.45 -20.53
C GLY A 94 7.19 -6.66 -19.80
N VAL A 95 7.55 -7.09 -18.58
CA VAL A 95 8.62 -6.46 -17.77
C VAL A 95 9.95 -6.46 -18.54
N LYS A 96 10.36 -7.62 -19.08
CA LYS A 96 11.61 -7.71 -19.85
C LYS A 96 11.66 -6.70 -21.00
N ARG A 97 10.55 -6.52 -21.73
CA ARG A 97 10.50 -5.58 -22.85
C ARG A 97 10.47 -4.12 -22.40
N LEU A 98 9.74 -3.79 -21.34
CA LEU A 98 9.74 -2.45 -20.76
C LEU A 98 11.13 -2.04 -20.27
N VAL A 99 11.89 -2.97 -19.70
CA VAL A 99 13.27 -2.70 -19.25
C VAL A 99 14.23 -2.63 -20.46
N CYS A 100 14.29 -3.67 -21.30
CA CYS A 100 15.31 -3.75 -22.36
C CYS A 100 15.06 -2.81 -23.55
N ILE A 101 13.79 -2.53 -23.89
CA ILE A 101 13.41 -1.67 -25.03
C ILE A 101 12.88 -0.34 -24.50
N GLY A 102 12.04 -0.38 -23.47
CA GLY A 102 11.39 0.80 -22.93
C GLY A 102 12.34 1.75 -22.23
N ALA A 103 13.32 1.29 -21.46
CA ALA A 103 14.26 2.21 -20.80
C ALA A 103 15.10 3.01 -21.82
N PRO A 104 15.77 2.40 -22.82
CA PRO A 104 16.51 3.16 -23.84
C PRO A 104 15.62 4.07 -24.68
N LEU A 105 14.43 3.59 -25.08
CA LEU A 105 13.48 4.39 -25.86
C LEU A 105 12.91 5.56 -25.03
N GLY A 106 12.64 5.31 -23.75
CA GLY A 106 12.18 6.31 -22.79
C GLY A 106 13.22 7.38 -22.54
N TRP A 107 14.50 7.00 -22.45
CA TRP A 107 15.60 7.95 -22.40
C TRP A 107 15.60 8.84 -23.66
N ALA A 108 15.63 8.24 -24.86
CA ALA A 108 15.68 8.98 -26.11
C ALA A 108 14.48 9.95 -26.28
N LEU A 109 13.26 9.49 -25.99
CA LEU A 109 12.05 10.32 -26.09
C LEU A 109 12.00 11.41 -25.01
N SER A 110 12.49 11.14 -23.81
CA SER A 110 12.55 12.15 -22.74
C SER A 110 13.60 13.22 -23.06
N THR A 111 14.77 12.82 -23.56
CA THR A 111 15.80 13.76 -24.07
C THR A 111 15.24 14.63 -25.19
N ALA A 112 14.50 14.05 -26.13
CA ALA A 112 13.85 14.83 -27.20
C ALA A 112 12.79 15.79 -26.65
N ALA A 113 11.97 15.38 -25.68
CA ALA A 113 10.99 16.25 -25.04
C ALA A 113 11.64 17.39 -24.25
N LEU A 114 12.82 17.18 -23.65
CA LEU A 114 13.60 18.21 -22.97
C LEU A 114 14.20 19.20 -23.96
N TYR A 115 14.85 18.70 -25.01
CA TYR A 115 15.50 19.54 -26.00
C TYR A 115 14.49 20.39 -26.79
N TYR A 116 13.45 19.76 -27.35
CA TYR A 116 12.46 20.47 -28.16
C TYR A 116 11.36 21.15 -27.35
N GLY A 117 10.93 20.55 -26.23
CA GLY A 117 9.85 21.07 -25.38
C GLY A 117 10.34 22.10 -24.37
N ALA A 118 11.18 21.67 -23.42
CA ALA A 118 11.72 22.55 -22.37
C ALA A 118 12.71 23.59 -22.94
N GLY A 119 13.38 23.26 -24.04
CA GLY A 119 14.34 24.15 -24.70
C GLY A 119 15.73 24.13 -24.10
N LEU A 120 16.07 23.07 -23.37
CA LEU A 120 17.40 22.90 -22.78
C LEU A 120 18.40 22.52 -23.88
N GLY A 121 19.66 22.86 -23.66
CA GLY A 121 20.79 22.37 -24.46
C GLY A 121 20.87 20.85 -24.46
N TRP A 122 21.60 20.32 -25.43
CA TRP A 122 21.80 18.87 -25.61
C TRP A 122 22.37 18.20 -24.35
N GLU A 123 23.34 18.83 -23.69
CA GLU A 123 24.03 18.31 -22.52
C GLU A 123 23.07 18.09 -21.34
N ALA A 124 22.34 19.14 -20.96
CA ALA A 124 21.32 19.07 -19.91
C ALA A 124 20.17 18.12 -20.29
N SER A 125 19.76 18.11 -21.56
CA SER A 125 18.70 17.23 -22.06
C SER A 125 19.09 15.75 -22.01
N ALA A 126 20.34 15.40 -22.35
CA ALA A 126 20.82 14.03 -22.34
C ALA A 126 20.91 13.47 -20.92
N VAL A 127 21.46 14.26 -19.98
CA VAL A 127 21.57 13.88 -18.57
C VAL A 127 20.19 13.78 -17.95
N PHE A 128 19.37 14.83 -18.04
CA PHE A 128 18.05 14.80 -17.43
C PHE A 128 17.14 13.77 -18.10
N GLY A 129 17.28 13.52 -19.41
CA GLY A 129 16.61 12.42 -20.10
C GLY A 129 16.98 11.04 -19.55
N GLY A 130 18.23 10.84 -19.11
CA GLY A 130 18.69 9.61 -18.45
C GLY A 130 18.03 9.45 -17.08
N ILE A 131 18.00 10.53 -16.29
CA ILE A 131 17.28 10.59 -15.01
C ILE A 131 15.78 10.30 -15.23
N MET A 132 15.20 10.73 -16.35
CA MET A 132 13.80 10.47 -16.71
C MET A 132 13.48 9.00 -17.02
N VAL A 133 14.46 8.10 -17.07
CA VAL A 133 14.18 6.64 -17.06
C VAL A 133 13.65 6.21 -15.70
N VAL A 134 14.04 6.90 -14.63
CA VAL A 134 13.61 6.64 -13.27
C VAL A 134 12.10 6.80 -13.13
N THR A 135 11.47 5.72 -12.70
CA THR A 135 10.08 5.65 -12.29
C THR A 135 10.04 5.50 -10.76
N GLY A 136 9.02 6.04 -10.09
CA GLY A 136 9.02 6.07 -8.63
C GLY A 136 8.34 4.87 -7.97
N PRO A 137 9.05 3.82 -7.50
CA PRO A 137 8.43 2.66 -6.84
C PRO A 137 7.69 3.05 -5.55
N THR A 138 8.20 4.05 -4.85
CA THR A 138 7.60 4.60 -3.62
C THR A 138 6.28 5.30 -3.86
N VAL A 139 6.09 5.84 -5.06
CA VAL A 139 4.85 6.55 -5.42
C VAL A 139 3.84 5.57 -5.97
N ILE A 140 4.27 4.65 -6.84
CA ILE A 140 3.34 3.73 -7.50
C ILE A 140 2.74 2.71 -6.52
N ALA A 141 3.51 2.15 -5.58
CA ALA A 141 3.02 1.09 -4.70
C ALA A 141 1.83 1.50 -3.81
N PRO A 142 1.83 2.66 -3.12
CA PRO A 142 0.64 3.16 -2.43
C PRO A 142 -0.55 3.43 -3.36
N LEU A 143 -0.30 3.98 -4.56
CA LEU A 143 -1.35 4.28 -5.53
C LEU A 143 -2.02 3.02 -6.09
N LEU A 144 -1.25 1.98 -6.38
CA LEU A 144 -1.76 0.68 -6.81
C LEU A 144 -2.65 0.03 -5.74
N ARG A 145 -2.22 0.10 -4.47
CA ARG A 145 -3.01 -0.38 -3.33
C ARG A 145 -4.32 0.39 -3.17
N GLN A 146 -4.29 1.72 -3.32
CA GLN A 146 -5.49 2.55 -3.26
C GLN A 146 -6.44 2.29 -4.44
N ALA A 147 -5.90 2.07 -5.64
CA ALA A 147 -6.67 1.77 -6.84
C ALA A 147 -7.24 0.34 -6.87
N LYS A 148 -6.77 -0.56 -5.98
CA LYS A 148 -7.11 -2.00 -5.96
C LYS A 148 -6.94 -2.63 -7.33
N LEU A 149 -5.79 -2.38 -7.94
CA LEU A 149 -5.51 -2.82 -9.30
C LEU A 149 -5.32 -4.33 -9.36
N ASP A 150 -5.76 -4.95 -10.47
CA ASP A 150 -5.53 -6.37 -10.74
C ASP A 150 -4.04 -6.72 -10.67
N LYS A 151 -3.74 -7.95 -10.23
CA LYS A 151 -2.36 -8.39 -9.92
C LYS A 151 -1.40 -8.21 -11.09
N ARG A 152 -1.81 -8.57 -12.31
CA ARG A 152 -0.92 -8.54 -13.49
C ARG A 152 -0.45 -7.13 -13.86
N PRO A 153 -1.32 -6.13 -14.10
CA PRO A 153 -0.87 -4.77 -14.38
C PRO A 153 -0.21 -4.10 -13.16
N ALA A 154 -0.61 -4.45 -11.93
CA ALA A 154 0.06 -3.96 -10.72
C ALA A 154 1.51 -4.45 -10.64
N ASN A 155 1.74 -5.74 -10.85
CA ASN A 155 3.08 -6.33 -10.88
C ASN A 155 3.91 -5.72 -12.01
N LEU A 156 3.36 -5.53 -13.21
CA LEU A 156 4.07 -4.89 -14.32
C LEU A 156 4.58 -3.49 -13.98
N LEU A 157 3.72 -2.64 -13.41
CA LEU A 157 4.06 -1.27 -13.01
C LEU A 157 5.05 -1.25 -11.84
N GLN A 158 4.89 -2.13 -10.86
CA GLN A 158 5.80 -2.22 -9.72
C GLN A 158 7.18 -2.70 -10.15
N TRP A 159 7.25 -3.74 -10.98
CA TRP A 159 8.52 -4.27 -11.50
C TRP A 159 9.25 -3.25 -12.37
N GLU A 160 8.52 -2.60 -13.28
CA GLU A 160 9.09 -1.51 -14.07
C GLU A 160 9.61 -0.40 -13.17
N ALA A 161 8.85 0.00 -12.15
CA ALA A 161 9.24 1.07 -11.23
C ALA A 161 10.53 0.76 -10.48
N ILE A 162 10.66 -0.45 -9.93
CA ILE A 162 11.82 -0.81 -9.11
C ILE A 162 13.05 -1.09 -9.99
N VAL A 163 12.89 -1.76 -11.13
CA VAL A 163 14.04 -2.13 -11.98
C VAL A 163 14.59 -0.93 -12.74
N ASN A 164 13.73 -0.03 -13.24
CA ASN A 164 14.19 1.14 -13.99
C ASN A 164 14.82 2.22 -13.09
N ASP A 165 14.59 2.19 -11.78
CA ASP A 165 15.13 3.19 -10.84
C ASP A 165 16.68 3.20 -10.82
N PRO A 166 17.39 2.10 -10.45
CA PRO A 166 18.85 2.08 -10.51
C PRO A 166 19.40 2.15 -11.94
N ILE A 167 18.67 1.63 -12.94
CA ILE A 167 19.07 1.73 -14.36
C ILE A 167 19.06 3.19 -14.81
N GLY A 168 18.06 3.96 -14.42
CA GLY A 168 17.94 5.37 -14.75
C GLY A 168 18.99 6.24 -14.07
N ALA A 169 19.30 5.97 -12.80
CA ALA A 169 20.40 6.62 -12.10
C ALA A 169 21.75 6.37 -12.81
N LEU A 170 22.03 5.13 -13.22
CA LEU A 170 23.25 4.81 -13.98
C LEU A 170 23.26 5.39 -15.39
N ALA A 171 22.11 5.46 -16.06
CA ALA A 171 21.98 6.13 -17.35
C ALA A 171 22.28 7.64 -17.21
N ALA A 172 21.86 8.26 -16.11
CA ALA A 172 22.19 9.65 -15.80
C ALA A 172 23.69 9.84 -15.56
N VAL A 173 24.33 8.96 -14.79
CA VAL A 173 25.79 8.95 -14.60
C VAL A 173 26.49 8.82 -15.95
N LEU A 174 26.09 7.85 -16.79
CA LEU A 174 26.66 7.65 -18.13
C LEU A 174 26.55 8.92 -18.99
N ALA A 175 25.38 9.53 -19.00
CA ALA A 175 25.13 10.75 -19.75
C ALA A 175 25.99 11.91 -19.24
N PHE A 176 26.13 12.03 -17.92
CA PHE A 176 26.91 13.09 -17.28
C PHE A 176 28.40 12.95 -17.59
N GLU A 177 28.96 11.75 -17.43
CA GLU A 177 30.36 11.46 -17.80
C GLU A 177 30.61 11.73 -19.28
N PHE A 178 29.68 11.35 -20.16
CA PHE A 178 29.79 11.65 -21.59
C PHE A 178 29.84 13.16 -21.88
N VAL A 179 29.05 13.95 -21.15
CA VAL A 179 29.08 15.42 -21.26
C VAL A 179 30.41 15.99 -20.79
N LEU A 180 30.95 15.53 -19.65
CA LEU A 180 32.25 15.99 -19.14
C LEU A 180 33.39 15.63 -20.09
N VAL A 181 33.46 14.39 -20.53
CA VAL A 181 34.48 13.92 -21.50
C VAL A 181 34.45 14.75 -22.78
N SER A 182 33.24 15.06 -23.27
CA SER A 182 33.06 15.89 -24.48
C SER A 182 33.58 17.32 -24.30
N ARG A 183 33.61 17.84 -23.06
CA ARG A 183 34.13 19.17 -22.72
C ARG A 183 35.64 19.17 -22.44
N GLU A 184 36.16 18.13 -21.80
CA GLU A 184 37.54 18.07 -21.33
C GLU A 184 38.49 17.28 -22.25
N ALA A 185 38.00 16.77 -23.39
CA ALA A 185 38.76 15.97 -24.36
C ALA A 185 39.43 14.72 -23.74
N GLU A 186 38.83 14.16 -22.69
CA GLU A 186 39.23 12.86 -22.15
C GLU A 186 38.89 11.72 -23.12
N SER A 187 39.47 10.54 -22.89
CA SER A 187 39.16 9.37 -23.71
C SER A 187 37.79 8.82 -23.34
N LEU A 188 36.87 8.79 -24.30
CA LEU A 188 35.55 8.15 -24.18
C LEU A 188 35.61 6.68 -23.70
N ASN A 189 36.73 6.01 -23.98
CA ASN A 189 37.01 4.66 -23.49
C ASN A 189 37.22 4.61 -21.97
N ALA A 190 37.78 5.65 -21.35
CA ALA A 190 38.01 5.72 -19.92
C ALA A 190 36.69 5.85 -19.14
N ALA A 191 35.80 6.76 -19.56
CA ALA A 191 34.47 6.92 -18.95
C ALA A 191 33.61 5.65 -19.11
N LEU A 192 33.58 5.05 -20.30
CA LEU A 192 32.90 3.77 -20.50
C LEU A 192 33.49 2.65 -19.65
N GLY A 193 34.82 2.60 -19.52
CA GLY A 193 35.52 1.64 -18.67
C GLY A 193 35.15 1.80 -17.20
N GLN A 194 35.17 3.03 -16.68
CA GLN A 194 34.83 3.33 -15.29
C GLN A 194 33.36 3.01 -14.98
N LEU A 195 32.45 3.26 -15.92
CA LEU A 195 31.05 2.89 -15.76
C LEU A 195 30.83 1.37 -15.76
N ILE A 196 31.47 0.64 -16.67
CA ILE A 196 31.39 -0.83 -16.69
C ILE A 196 31.93 -1.40 -15.39
N ILE A 197 33.06 -0.89 -14.90
CA ILE A 197 33.64 -1.31 -13.62
C ILE A 197 32.67 -1.01 -12.48
N GLY A 198 32.13 0.22 -12.39
CA GLY A 198 31.17 0.59 -11.35
C GLY A 198 29.91 -0.28 -11.37
N PHE A 199 29.37 -0.58 -12.55
CA PHE A 199 28.24 -1.49 -12.73
C PHE A 199 28.57 -2.91 -12.24
N VAL A 200 29.70 -3.48 -12.66
CA VAL A 200 30.13 -4.82 -12.28
C VAL A 200 30.39 -4.90 -10.78
N VAL A 201 31.03 -3.89 -10.19
CA VAL A 201 31.27 -3.80 -8.75
C VAL A 201 29.96 -3.72 -7.98
N ALA A 202 29.03 -2.83 -8.37
CA ALA A 202 27.73 -2.71 -7.72
C ALA A 202 26.94 -4.03 -7.77
N LEU A 203 26.93 -4.70 -8.93
CA LEU A 203 26.28 -6.01 -9.10
C LEU A 203 26.96 -7.08 -8.21
N ALA A 204 28.29 -7.14 -8.22
CA ALA A 204 29.05 -8.10 -7.43
C ALA A 204 28.84 -7.89 -5.92
N VAL A 205 28.94 -6.65 -5.44
CA VAL A 205 28.72 -6.30 -4.03
C VAL A 205 27.29 -6.62 -3.61
N GLY A 206 26.29 -6.23 -4.40
CA GLY A 206 24.89 -6.54 -4.13
C GLY A 206 24.60 -8.05 -4.07
N LEU A 207 25.15 -8.81 -5.02
CA LEU A 207 25.04 -10.28 -5.05
C LEU A 207 25.71 -10.93 -3.83
N ILE A 208 26.94 -10.54 -3.52
CA ILE A 208 27.71 -11.07 -2.39
C ILE A 208 27.01 -10.75 -1.06
N ALA A 209 26.56 -9.51 -0.88
CA ALA A 209 25.83 -9.09 0.32
C ALA A 209 24.52 -9.85 0.47
N GLY A 210 23.72 -9.96 -0.60
CA GLY A 210 22.44 -10.66 -0.58
C GLY A 210 22.59 -12.16 -0.30
N LEU A 211 23.51 -12.84 -1.00
CA LEU A 211 23.80 -14.27 -0.78
C LEU A 211 24.42 -14.52 0.60
N GLY A 212 25.28 -13.62 1.06
CA GLY A 212 25.89 -13.66 2.39
C GLY A 212 24.83 -13.63 3.49
N ILE A 213 23.94 -12.63 3.46
CA ILE A 213 22.82 -12.52 4.39
C ILE A 213 21.91 -13.75 4.32
N ALA A 214 21.52 -14.16 3.11
CA ALA A 214 20.67 -15.33 2.93
C ALA A 214 21.29 -16.60 3.54
N ARG A 215 22.60 -16.79 3.35
CA ARG A 215 23.32 -17.95 3.89
C ARG A 215 23.46 -17.90 5.41
N VAL A 216 23.82 -16.74 5.96
CA VAL A 216 23.99 -16.54 7.41
C VAL A 216 22.67 -16.75 8.15
N PHE A 217 21.57 -16.20 7.61
CA PHE A 217 20.24 -16.36 8.20
C PHE A 217 19.72 -17.79 8.09
N ARG A 218 19.89 -18.43 6.93
CA ARG A 218 19.48 -19.84 6.73
C ARG A 218 20.24 -20.81 7.64
N ARG A 219 21.50 -20.51 7.96
CA ARG A 219 22.33 -21.31 8.86
C ARG A 219 22.07 -21.01 10.34
N GLY A 220 21.19 -20.08 10.68
CA GLY A 220 20.91 -19.70 12.07
C GLY A 220 22.13 -19.09 12.78
N GLN A 221 23.07 -18.51 12.03
CA GLN A 221 24.30 -17.92 12.61
C GLN A 221 24.06 -16.56 13.26
N VAL A 222 22.90 -15.95 13.02
CA VAL A 222 22.48 -14.66 13.60
C VAL A 222 21.21 -14.88 14.41
N PRO A 223 21.19 -14.50 15.70
CA PRO A 223 19.98 -14.52 16.52
C PRO A 223 18.85 -13.69 15.91
N GLU A 224 17.59 -14.07 16.12
CA GLU A 224 16.42 -13.41 15.51
C GLU A 224 16.41 -11.88 15.73
N TYR A 225 16.64 -11.42 16.97
CA TYR A 225 16.65 -10.00 17.32
C TYR A 225 17.78 -9.19 16.64
N MET A 226 18.84 -9.85 16.17
CA MET A 226 19.97 -9.22 15.48
C MET A 226 19.79 -9.20 13.96
N LYS A 227 18.83 -9.93 13.39
CA LYS A 227 18.67 -10.00 11.92
C LYS A 227 18.39 -8.64 11.31
N VAL A 228 17.52 -7.85 11.92
CA VAL A 228 17.20 -6.49 11.46
C VAL A 228 18.42 -5.55 11.56
N PRO A 229 19.11 -5.42 12.71
CA PRO A 229 20.35 -4.63 12.79
C PRO A 229 21.43 -5.05 11.79
N VAL A 230 21.68 -6.35 11.64
CA VAL A 230 22.68 -6.89 10.71
C VAL A 230 22.31 -6.57 9.26
N LEU A 231 21.02 -6.72 8.90
CA LEU A 231 20.53 -6.35 7.58
C LEU A 231 20.75 -4.87 7.30
N PHE A 232 20.38 -4.00 8.25
CA PHE A 232 20.51 -2.55 8.11
C PHE A 232 21.98 -2.14 7.97
N ALA A 233 22.85 -2.62 8.85
CA ALA A 233 24.30 -2.35 8.74
C ALA A 233 24.87 -2.83 7.41
N THR A 234 24.48 -4.02 6.95
CA THR A 234 24.92 -4.56 5.65
C THR A 234 24.40 -3.72 4.48
N LEU A 235 23.17 -3.23 4.55
CA LEU A 235 22.59 -2.31 3.56
C LEU A 235 23.42 -1.03 3.46
N LEU A 236 23.75 -0.40 4.60
CA LEU A 236 24.57 0.82 4.60
C LEU A 236 25.95 0.59 3.96
N VAL A 237 26.59 -0.54 4.28
CA VAL A 237 27.89 -0.91 3.68
C VAL A 237 27.75 -1.22 2.19
N CYS A 238 26.70 -1.95 1.80
CA CYS A 238 26.40 -2.30 0.42
C CYS A 238 26.08 -1.06 -0.43
N PHE A 239 25.53 0.00 0.17
CA PHE A 239 25.35 1.30 -0.47
C PHE A 239 26.68 2.06 -0.57
N ALA A 240 27.37 2.24 0.56
CA ALA A 240 28.55 3.11 0.63
C ALA A 240 29.76 2.60 -0.18
N VAL A 241 30.06 1.30 -0.15
CA VAL A 241 31.28 0.75 -0.78
C VAL A 241 31.29 0.96 -2.30
N PRO A 242 30.23 0.63 -3.07
CA PRO A 242 30.18 0.94 -4.49
C PRO A 242 30.12 2.45 -4.76
N ASP A 243 29.37 3.20 -3.94
CA ASP A 243 29.19 4.64 -4.12
C ASP A 243 30.51 5.43 -4.01
N MET A 244 31.46 4.95 -3.20
CA MET A 244 32.83 5.49 -3.13
C MET A 244 33.63 5.34 -4.44
N MET A 245 33.29 4.36 -5.28
CA MET A 245 33.98 4.13 -6.57
C MET A 245 33.29 4.86 -7.72
N LEU A 246 31.96 4.73 -7.79
CA LEU A 246 31.13 5.40 -8.78
C LEU A 246 29.86 5.87 -8.08
N HIS A 247 29.65 7.18 -8.07
CA HIS A 247 28.46 7.80 -7.50
C HIS A 247 27.20 7.15 -8.08
N GLU A 248 26.19 6.94 -7.23
CA GLU A 248 24.90 6.30 -7.55
C GLU A 248 24.99 4.79 -7.84
N SER A 249 26.19 4.20 -7.95
CA SER A 249 26.32 2.75 -8.12
C SER A 249 25.87 1.97 -6.86
N GLY A 250 25.92 2.61 -5.68
CA GLY A 250 25.38 2.08 -4.43
C GLY A 250 23.87 1.78 -4.51
N LEU A 251 23.11 2.58 -5.28
CA LEU A 251 21.67 2.37 -5.48
C LEU A 251 21.37 1.06 -6.22
N LEU A 252 22.17 0.72 -7.24
CA LEU A 252 22.07 -0.57 -7.92
C LEU A 252 22.42 -1.71 -6.97
N ALA A 253 23.50 -1.58 -6.21
CA ALA A 253 23.97 -2.64 -5.30
C ALA A 253 22.93 -3.01 -4.24
N VAL A 254 22.31 -2.03 -3.59
CA VAL A 254 21.25 -2.29 -2.59
C VAL A 254 19.98 -2.85 -3.21
N THR A 255 19.63 -2.44 -4.44
CA THR A 255 18.48 -3.01 -5.16
C THR A 255 18.71 -4.48 -5.49
N VAL A 256 19.91 -4.83 -5.97
CA VAL A 256 20.33 -6.22 -6.24
C VAL A 256 20.35 -7.03 -4.95
N MET A 257 20.90 -6.49 -3.86
CA MET A 257 20.90 -7.13 -2.54
C MET A 257 19.46 -7.46 -2.10
N GLY A 258 18.54 -6.50 -2.21
CA GLY A 258 17.12 -6.70 -1.91
C GLY A 258 16.49 -7.79 -2.78
N LEU A 259 16.73 -7.76 -4.09
CA LEU A 259 16.23 -8.77 -5.03
C LEU A 259 16.72 -10.18 -4.67
N VAL A 260 18.01 -10.33 -4.36
CA VAL A 260 18.59 -11.64 -3.99
C VAL A 260 17.95 -12.17 -2.70
N ILE A 261 17.78 -11.31 -1.69
CA ILE A 261 17.17 -11.70 -0.41
C ILE A 261 15.70 -12.08 -0.59
N ALA A 262 14.96 -11.35 -1.44
CA ALA A 262 13.55 -11.63 -1.74
C ALA A 262 13.34 -13.03 -2.33
N ASN A 263 14.30 -13.52 -3.12
CA ASN A 263 14.20 -14.79 -3.84
C ASN A 263 15.02 -15.91 -3.17
N ALA A 264 15.41 -15.74 -1.90
CA ALA A 264 16.24 -16.69 -1.17
C ALA A 264 15.46 -17.63 -0.24
N ASP A 265 14.12 -17.64 -0.29
CA ASP A 265 13.22 -18.51 0.49
C ASP A 265 13.59 -18.59 1.98
N LEU A 266 13.72 -17.43 2.63
CA LEU A 266 14.17 -17.35 4.03
C LEU A 266 13.00 -17.58 5.00
N PRO A 267 13.14 -18.47 6.00
CA PRO A 267 12.08 -18.71 7.00
C PRO A 267 11.66 -17.46 7.80
N SER A 268 12.55 -16.49 7.97
CA SER A 268 12.32 -15.24 8.72
C SER A 268 11.96 -14.03 7.83
N PHE A 269 11.49 -14.26 6.61
CA PHE A 269 11.17 -13.19 5.65
C PHE A 269 10.10 -12.21 6.16
N VAL A 270 9.16 -12.69 6.98
CA VAL A 270 8.05 -11.89 7.52
C VAL A 270 8.53 -10.78 8.47
N GLU A 271 9.51 -11.04 9.34
CA GLU A 271 10.04 -10.01 10.25
C GLU A 271 10.86 -8.95 9.52
N LEU A 272 11.64 -9.37 8.51
CA LEU A 272 12.36 -8.48 7.59
C LEU A 272 11.38 -7.55 6.85
N ARG A 273 10.24 -8.08 6.39
CA ARG A 273 9.18 -7.32 5.71
C ARG A 273 8.51 -6.30 6.65
N ARG A 274 8.27 -6.65 7.92
CA ARG A 274 7.60 -5.73 8.88
C ARG A 274 8.48 -4.55 9.30
N PHE A 275 9.76 -4.78 9.59
CA PHE A 275 10.68 -3.67 9.91
C PHE A 275 10.78 -2.67 8.75
N LYS A 276 10.88 -3.22 7.53
CA LYS A 276 10.92 -2.49 6.27
C LYS A 276 9.69 -1.59 6.10
N GLU A 277 8.47 -2.09 6.32
CA GLU A 277 7.24 -1.31 6.11
C GLU A 277 7.19 -0.05 6.99
N HIS A 278 7.58 -0.13 8.26
CA HIS A 278 7.57 1.04 9.15
C HIS A 278 8.69 2.04 8.85
N ALA A 279 9.92 1.57 8.63
CA ALA A 279 11.04 2.44 8.31
C ALA A 279 10.80 3.20 7.00
N THR A 280 10.34 2.51 5.96
CA THR A 280 10.16 3.13 4.65
C THR A 280 8.97 4.08 4.61
N ILE A 281 7.90 3.81 5.36
CA ILE A 281 6.83 4.79 5.54
C ILE A 281 7.37 6.12 6.08
N LEU A 282 8.21 6.08 7.12
CA LEU A 282 8.79 7.29 7.70
C LEU A 282 9.77 7.97 6.75
N LEU A 283 10.65 7.20 6.10
CA LEU A 283 11.64 7.72 5.15
C LEU A 283 10.98 8.37 3.92
N VAL A 284 10.00 7.70 3.30
CA VAL A 284 9.25 8.26 2.16
C VAL A 284 8.54 9.55 2.57
N SER A 285 7.89 9.55 3.75
CA SER A 285 7.20 10.74 4.26
C SER A 285 8.18 11.88 4.48
N GLY A 286 9.32 11.59 5.12
CA GLY A 286 10.35 12.56 5.41
C GLY A 286 10.94 13.16 4.13
N VAL A 287 11.33 12.32 3.17
CA VAL A 287 11.95 12.81 1.93
C VAL A 287 10.97 13.65 1.11
N PHE A 288 9.69 13.28 1.00
CA PHE A 288 8.73 14.14 0.27
C PHE A 288 8.51 15.49 0.94
N ILE A 289 8.49 15.54 2.27
CA ILE A 289 8.40 16.81 3.02
C ILE A 289 9.66 17.64 2.81
N LEU A 290 10.85 17.03 2.93
CA LEU A 290 12.13 17.70 2.70
C LEU A 290 12.20 18.27 1.28
N LEU A 291 11.89 17.46 0.25
CA LEU A 291 11.91 17.90 -1.14
C LEU A 291 10.94 19.05 -1.42
N ALA A 292 9.74 19.01 -0.84
CA ALA A 292 8.77 20.10 -1.00
C ALA A 292 9.15 21.36 -0.23
N ALA A 293 9.79 21.21 0.94
CA ALA A 293 10.25 22.34 1.75
C ALA A 293 11.53 22.99 1.20
N SER A 294 12.39 22.22 0.51
CA SER A 294 13.61 22.70 -0.16
C SER A 294 13.34 23.49 -1.45
N LEU A 295 12.08 23.63 -1.85
CA LEU A 295 11.71 24.27 -3.09
C LEU A 295 11.86 25.79 -3.01
N ASP A 296 12.60 26.36 -3.95
CA ASP A 296 12.70 27.81 -4.12
C ASP A 296 11.68 28.35 -5.14
N PHE A 297 10.74 29.18 -4.67
CA PHE A 297 9.76 29.84 -5.54
C PHE A 297 10.39 30.79 -6.55
N ALA A 298 11.55 31.40 -6.25
CA ALA A 298 12.24 32.26 -7.20
C ALA A 298 12.75 31.45 -8.39
N SER A 299 13.29 30.26 -8.15
CA SER A 299 13.69 29.31 -9.19
C SER A 299 12.50 28.78 -9.98
N LEU A 300 11.35 28.55 -9.36
CA LEU A 300 10.11 28.23 -10.08
C LEU A 300 9.62 29.38 -10.97
N GLY A 301 9.76 30.63 -10.52
CA GLY A 301 9.38 31.82 -11.29
C GLY A 301 10.18 31.98 -12.59
N LYS A 302 11.35 31.36 -12.68
CA LYS A 302 12.17 31.31 -13.92
C LYS A 302 11.63 30.32 -14.95
N LEU A 303 10.74 29.40 -14.57
CA LEU A 303 10.12 28.45 -15.49
C LEU A 303 9.12 29.18 -16.37
N THR A 304 9.31 29.06 -17.68
CA THR A 304 8.39 29.61 -18.68
C THR A 304 7.29 28.61 -19.01
N TRP A 305 6.36 28.98 -19.90
CA TRP A 305 5.32 28.09 -20.43
C TRP A 305 5.88 26.77 -21.02
N ARG A 306 7.17 26.76 -21.40
CA ARG A 306 7.91 25.58 -21.89
C ARG A 306 7.97 24.45 -20.87
N ALA A 307 7.96 24.76 -19.57
CA ALA A 307 7.91 23.75 -18.52
C ALA A 307 6.59 22.98 -18.54
N ALA A 308 5.46 23.67 -18.73
CA ALA A 308 4.15 23.04 -18.87
C ALA A 308 4.05 22.22 -20.16
N LEU A 309 4.61 22.72 -21.27
CA LEU A 309 4.72 21.97 -22.52
C LEU A 309 5.52 20.68 -22.32
N PHE A 310 6.70 20.76 -21.69
CA PHE A 310 7.54 19.61 -21.38
C PHE A 310 6.79 18.56 -20.55
N VAL A 311 6.14 18.97 -19.46
CA VAL A 311 5.36 18.05 -18.60
C VAL A 311 4.24 17.38 -19.41
N GLY A 312 3.54 18.14 -20.24
CA GLY A 312 2.52 17.62 -21.15
C GLY A 312 3.08 16.60 -22.15
N LEU A 313 4.23 16.90 -22.77
CA LEU A 313 4.91 16.00 -23.70
C LEU A 313 5.33 14.71 -23.03
N ILE A 314 5.87 14.76 -21.80
CA ILE A 314 6.26 13.56 -21.08
C ILE A 314 5.06 12.66 -20.76
N ILE A 315 3.98 13.25 -20.24
CA ILE A 315 2.80 12.49 -19.77
C ILE A 315 1.97 11.96 -20.95
N LEU A 316 1.78 12.75 -22.00
CA LEU A 316 0.85 12.44 -23.09
C LEU A 316 1.54 11.79 -24.30
N VAL A 317 2.85 11.98 -24.47
CA VAL A 317 3.58 11.54 -25.67
C VAL A 317 4.71 10.57 -25.31
N ALA A 318 5.74 11.03 -24.61
CA ALA A 318 6.95 10.24 -24.39
C ALA A 318 6.63 8.93 -23.66
N ARG A 319 5.92 9.01 -22.52
CA ARG A 319 5.59 7.83 -21.72
C ARG A 319 4.65 6.86 -22.47
N PRO A 320 3.53 7.29 -23.07
CA PRO A 320 2.67 6.38 -23.84
C PRO A 320 3.39 5.75 -25.03
N LEU A 321 4.17 6.51 -25.79
CA LEU A 321 4.94 5.97 -26.93
C LEU A 321 5.95 4.91 -26.48
N THR A 322 6.74 5.21 -25.45
CA THR A 322 7.73 4.27 -24.91
C THR A 322 7.08 2.95 -24.53
N VAL A 323 5.99 3.00 -23.76
CA VAL A 323 5.32 1.79 -23.27
C VAL A 323 4.64 1.04 -24.41
N LEU A 324 3.87 1.74 -25.25
CA LEU A 324 3.11 1.09 -26.32
C LEU A 324 4.02 0.42 -27.34
N ILE A 325 5.13 1.07 -27.72
CA ILE A 325 6.13 0.51 -28.64
C ILE A 325 6.81 -0.70 -28.01
N SER A 326 7.23 -0.59 -26.74
CA SER A 326 7.89 -1.69 -26.03
C SER A 326 7.00 -2.92 -25.88
N LEU A 327 5.68 -2.71 -25.76
CA LEU A 327 4.70 -3.80 -25.59
C LEU A 327 4.15 -4.35 -26.92
N ILE A 328 4.60 -3.88 -28.08
CA ILE A 328 4.21 -4.43 -29.40
C ILE A 328 4.57 -5.91 -29.49
N GLY A 329 3.59 -6.77 -29.80
CA GLY A 329 3.80 -8.22 -29.93
C GLY A 329 3.78 -9.00 -28.61
N THR A 330 3.36 -8.38 -27.50
CA THR A 330 3.07 -9.09 -26.24
C THR A 330 1.62 -9.58 -26.21
N LYS A 331 1.34 -10.62 -25.40
CA LYS A 331 -0.01 -11.16 -25.15
C LYS A 331 -0.83 -10.33 -24.13
N LEU A 332 -0.43 -9.08 -23.85
CA LEU A 332 -1.13 -8.22 -22.90
C LEU A 332 -2.44 -7.70 -23.52
N PRO A 333 -3.58 -7.72 -22.80
CA PRO A 333 -4.82 -7.07 -23.22
C PRO A 333 -4.61 -5.58 -23.50
N ARG A 334 -5.39 -5.03 -24.45
CA ARG A 334 -5.29 -3.60 -24.83
C ARG A 334 -5.51 -2.66 -23.64
N ASN A 335 -6.49 -2.97 -22.78
CA ASN A 335 -6.78 -2.15 -21.61
C ASN A 335 -5.60 -2.10 -20.64
N GLU A 336 -4.93 -3.24 -20.39
CA GLU A 336 -3.74 -3.28 -19.54
C GLU A 336 -2.61 -2.43 -20.14
N ARG A 337 -2.39 -2.51 -21.45
CA ARG A 337 -1.36 -1.69 -22.12
C ARG A 337 -1.64 -0.20 -22.01
N ILE A 338 -2.90 0.22 -22.19
CA ILE A 338 -3.31 1.62 -22.05
C ILE A 338 -3.10 2.09 -20.61
N LEU A 339 -3.51 1.29 -19.62
CA LEU A 339 -3.29 1.63 -18.22
C LEU A 339 -1.81 1.82 -17.92
N ILE A 340 -0.96 0.88 -18.34
CA ILE A 340 0.50 0.96 -18.11
C ILE A 340 1.11 2.16 -18.86
N ALA A 341 0.63 2.44 -20.08
CA ALA A 341 1.12 3.54 -20.91
C ALA A 341 0.83 4.92 -20.33
N PHE A 342 -0.31 5.09 -19.65
CA PHE A 342 -0.71 6.34 -19.00
C PHE A 342 -0.41 6.36 -17.51
N THR A 343 0.20 5.31 -16.96
CA THR A 343 0.58 5.23 -15.54
C THR A 343 2.09 5.16 -15.40
N GLY A 344 2.67 6.20 -14.80
CA GLY A 344 4.11 6.27 -14.57
C GLY A 344 4.47 7.46 -13.71
N PRO A 345 4.04 7.50 -12.43
CA PRO A 345 4.37 8.59 -11.55
C PRO A 345 5.89 8.67 -11.35
N ARG A 346 6.41 9.90 -11.35
CA ARG A 346 7.81 10.16 -11.07
C ARG A 346 8.02 10.21 -9.56
N GLY A 347 9.16 9.69 -9.12
CA GLY A 347 9.44 9.41 -7.71
C GLY A 347 10.46 10.35 -7.07
N VAL A 348 10.73 10.05 -5.81
CA VAL A 348 11.73 10.72 -4.98
C VAL A 348 13.13 10.68 -5.61
N VAL A 349 13.53 9.50 -6.10
CA VAL A 349 14.87 9.28 -6.66
C VAL A 349 15.13 10.22 -7.83
N LEU A 350 14.13 10.42 -8.69
CA LEU A 350 14.23 11.36 -9.82
C LEU A 350 14.59 12.78 -9.36
N VAL A 351 13.95 13.30 -8.29
CA VAL A 351 14.22 14.65 -7.80
C VAL A 351 15.60 14.74 -7.16
N ALA A 352 15.96 13.74 -6.34
CA ALA A 352 17.25 13.71 -5.66
C ALA A 352 18.41 13.70 -6.67
N VAL A 353 18.34 12.78 -7.65
CA VAL A 353 19.34 12.63 -8.72
C VAL A 353 19.35 13.86 -9.63
N ALA A 354 18.18 14.43 -9.96
CA ALA A 354 18.08 15.67 -10.75
C ALA A 354 18.70 16.88 -10.04
N GLY A 355 18.51 17.02 -8.73
CA GLY A 355 19.14 18.07 -7.93
C GLY A 355 20.67 17.95 -7.96
N LEU A 356 21.19 16.75 -7.67
CA LEU A 356 22.63 16.48 -7.64
C LEU A 356 23.30 16.73 -8.99
N PHE A 357 22.80 16.10 -10.07
CA PHE A 357 23.40 16.26 -11.40
C PHE A 357 23.15 17.64 -11.99
N GLY A 358 22.03 18.29 -11.67
CA GLY A 358 21.76 19.66 -12.07
C GLY A 358 22.79 20.64 -11.49
N GLU A 359 23.08 20.53 -10.20
CA GLU A 359 24.11 21.34 -9.53
C GLU A 359 25.50 21.06 -10.09
N ARG A 360 25.87 19.79 -10.32
CA ARG A 360 27.16 19.42 -10.92
C ARG A 360 27.30 19.91 -12.35
N LEU A 361 26.25 19.84 -13.17
CA LEU A 361 26.25 20.40 -14.53
C LEU A 361 26.42 21.91 -14.51
N ALA A 362 25.73 22.61 -13.60
CA ALA A 362 25.89 24.04 -13.43
C ALA A 362 27.33 24.40 -13.01
N ALA A 363 27.93 23.63 -12.09
CA ALA A 363 29.32 23.79 -11.67
C ALA A 363 30.32 23.51 -12.81
N ALA A 364 29.99 22.59 -13.72
CA ALA A 364 30.76 22.29 -14.93
C ALA A 364 30.53 23.31 -16.08
N GLY A 365 29.81 24.41 -15.82
CA GLY A 365 29.57 25.49 -16.78
C GLY A 365 28.46 25.19 -17.80
N VAL A 366 27.51 24.31 -17.48
CA VAL A 366 26.28 24.11 -18.26
C VAL A 366 25.19 24.99 -17.66
N GLU A 367 24.88 26.12 -18.31
CA GLU A 367 23.92 27.11 -17.79
C GLU A 367 22.54 26.51 -17.45
N ASP A 368 22.08 25.56 -18.27
CA ASP A 368 20.79 24.87 -18.10
C ASP A 368 20.76 23.91 -16.89
N GLY A 369 21.90 23.57 -16.29
CA GLY A 369 22.00 22.65 -15.15
C GLY A 369 21.14 23.10 -13.96
N ALA A 370 21.09 24.42 -13.71
CA ALA A 370 20.33 25.00 -12.60
C ALA A 370 18.80 24.83 -12.73
N ILE A 371 18.28 24.58 -13.94
CA ILE A 371 16.83 24.43 -14.20
C ILE A 371 16.39 22.97 -14.02
N ILE A 372 17.31 21.99 -14.06
CA ILE A 372 16.99 20.56 -13.99
C ILE A 372 16.24 20.20 -12.70
N GLY A 373 16.73 20.64 -11.54
CA GLY A 373 16.11 20.37 -10.23
C GLY A 373 14.67 20.90 -10.13
N PRO A 374 14.43 22.22 -10.36
CA PRO A 374 13.09 22.78 -10.37
C PRO A 374 12.14 22.10 -11.38
N LEU A 375 12.63 21.79 -12.58
CA LEU A 375 11.82 21.15 -13.63
C LEU A 375 11.43 19.71 -13.25
N ALA A 376 12.36 18.96 -12.65
CA ALA A 376 12.12 17.63 -12.08
C ALA A 376 11.07 17.66 -10.96
N PHE A 377 11.17 18.63 -10.06
CA PHE A 377 10.20 18.82 -8.98
C PHE A 377 8.78 19.07 -9.53
N VAL A 378 8.62 20.01 -10.47
CA VAL A 378 7.31 20.32 -11.08
C VAL A 378 6.72 19.06 -11.72
N LEU A 379 7.53 18.29 -12.45
CA LEU A 379 7.07 17.05 -13.05
C LEU A 379 6.62 16.02 -12.00
N VAL A 380 7.36 15.86 -10.91
CA VAL A 380 6.99 14.95 -9.82
C VAL A 380 5.69 15.40 -9.15
N VAL A 381 5.54 16.68 -8.81
CA VAL A 381 4.30 17.19 -8.23
C VAL A 381 3.12 16.96 -9.17
N VAL A 382 3.24 17.34 -10.45
CA VAL A 382 2.15 17.17 -11.42
C VAL A 382 1.81 15.69 -11.59
N THR A 383 2.80 14.81 -11.75
CA THR A 383 2.53 13.39 -11.95
C THR A 383 1.96 12.71 -10.71
N VAL A 384 2.46 13.03 -9.51
CA VAL A 384 1.94 12.50 -8.23
C VAL A 384 0.50 12.94 -8.02
N VAL A 385 0.19 14.23 -8.22
CA VAL A 385 -1.17 14.76 -8.05
C VAL A 385 -2.09 14.15 -9.11
N LEU A 386 -1.69 14.18 -10.38
CA LEU A 386 -2.48 13.63 -11.48
C LEU A 386 -2.81 12.16 -11.23
N HIS A 387 -1.82 11.29 -11.05
CA HIS A 387 -2.05 9.85 -10.85
C HIS A 387 -2.69 9.56 -9.49
N GLY A 388 -2.40 10.36 -8.46
CA GLY A 388 -3.03 10.26 -7.14
C GLY A 388 -4.55 10.31 -7.19
N PHE A 389 -5.10 11.23 -7.97
CA PHE A 389 -6.54 11.38 -8.12
C PHE A 389 -7.13 10.57 -9.27
N THR A 390 -6.36 10.31 -10.33
CA THR A 390 -6.89 9.70 -11.57
C THR A 390 -6.69 8.20 -11.68
N LEU A 391 -5.71 7.59 -11.01
CA LEU A 391 -5.39 6.17 -11.23
C LEU A 391 -6.56 5.25 -10.86
N ALA A 392 -7.19 5.45 -9.71
CA ALA A 392 -8.32 4.64 -9.26
C ALA A 392 -9.57 4.76 -10.16
N PRO A 393 -10.05 5.96 -10.57
CA PRO A 393 -11.14 6.04 -11.53
C PRO A 393 -10.74 5.52 -12.93
N PHE A 394 -9.50 5.73 -13.37
CA PHE A 394 -9.03 5.27 -14.68
C PHE A 394 -8.93 3.73 -14.75
N ALA A 395 -8.41 3.10 -13.69
CA ALA A 395 -8.40 1.63 -13.56
C ALA A 395 -9.82 1.04 -13.56
N ARG A 396 -10.78 1.68 -12.86
CA ARG A 396 -12.19 1.28 -12.89
C ARG A 396 -12.81 1.44 -14.27
N PHE A 397 -12.53 2.54 -14.97
CA PHE A 397 -13.00 2.78 -16.33
C PHE A 397 -12.51 1.70 -17.30
N LEU A 398 -11.26 1.27 -17.17
CA LEU A 398 -10.66 0.20 -17.97
C LEU A 398 -11.06 -1.22 -17.54
N LYS A 399 -11.84 -1.36 -16.46
CA LYS A 399 -12.23 -2.64 -15.82
C LYS A 399 -11.03 -3.46 -15.34
N LEU A 400 -10.01 -2.79 -14.81
CA LEU A 400 -8.77 -3.37 -14.29
C LEU A 400 -8.57 -3.15 -12.79
N ALA A 401 -9.52 -2.49 -12.14
CA ALA A 401 -9.60 -2.43 -10.69
C ALA A 401 -10.59 -3.49 -10.22
N ALA A 402 -10.31 -4.10 -9.07
CA ALA A 402 -11.27 -4.94 -8.36
C ALA A 402 -12.52 -4.11 -8.04
N THR A 403 -13.52 -4.22 -8.91
CA THR A 403 -14.79 -3.47 -8.88
C THR A 403 -15.86 -4.18 -8.05
N GLY A 404 -15.51 -5.32 -7.43
CA GLY A 404 -16.40 -6.11 -6.59
C GLY A 404 -16.63 -5.48 -5.21
N THR A 405 -17.82 -5.75 -4.67
CA THR A 405 -18.07 -5.62 -3.23
C THR A 405 -17.04 -6.47 -2.47
N PRO A 406 -16.43 -5.96 -1.37
CA PRO A 406 -15.42 -6.71 -0.64
C PRO A 406 -15.93 -8.10 -0.26
N GLY A 407 -15.25 -9.14 -0.77
CA GLY A 407 -15.69 -10.51 -0.56
C GLY A 407 -15.40 -11.03 0.85
N VAL A 408 -16.10 -12.11 1.22
CA VAL A 408 -15.86 -12.85 2.46
C VAL A 408 -15.25 -14.22 2.15
N MET A 409 -14.06 -14.48 2.67
CA MET A 409 -13.39 -15.76 2.57
C MET A 409 -13.60 -16.56 3.85
N PHE A 410 -14.14 -17.77 3.71
CA PHE A 410 -14.31 -18.72 4.80
C PHE A 410 -13.17 -19.72 4.78
N ILE A 411 -12.52 -19.92 5.93
CA ILE A 411 -11.52 -20.95 6.12
C ILE A 411 -12.16 -22.10 6.91
N GLY A 412 -12.32 -23.24 6.27
CA GLY A 412 -13.06 -24.40 6.78
C GLY A 412 -14.42 -24.60 6.10
N GLY A 413 -14.65 -25.78 5.51
CA GLY A 413 -15.90 -26.17 4.85
C GLY A 413 -16.93 -26.83 5.78
N SER A 414 -17.34 -26.15 6.85
CA SER A 414 -18.32 -26.64 7.82
C SER A 414 -19.77 -26.44 7.34
N ARG A 415 -20.76 -27.05 8.03
CA ARG A 415 -22.18 -26.78 7.74
C ARG A 415 -22.50 -25.32 8.02
N PHE A 416 -21.96 -24.78 9.11
CA PHE A 416 -22.12 -23.38 9.49
C PHE A 416 -21.52 -22.44 8.44
N SER A 417 -20.26 -22.64 8.03
CA SER A 417 -19.60 -21.77 7.05
C SER A 417 -20.26 -21.85 5.69
N THR A 418 -20.68 -23.06 5.26
CA THR A 418 -21.43 -23.26 4.02
C THR A 418 -22.76 -22.51 4.03
N ALA A 419 -23.55 -22.64 5.11
CA ALA A 419 -24.84 -21.98 5.22
C ALA A 419 -24.70 -20.45 5.25
N LEU A 420 -23.68 -19.94 5.94
CA LEU A 420 -23.40 -18.52 5.99
C LEU A 420 -22.90 -17.98 4.64
N ALA A 421 -21.97 -18.68 3.99
CA ALA A 421 -21.49 -18.33 2.65
C ALA A 421 -22.64 -18.32 1.63
N ALA A 422 -23.51 -19.33 1.65
CA ALA A 422 -24.68 -19.41 0.77
C ALA A 422 -25.68 -18.27 1.02
N ALA A 423 -25.91 -17.89 2.29
CA ALA A 423 -26.76 -16.76 2.64
C ALA A 423 -26.20 -15.43 2.13
N LEU A 424 -24.88 -15.23 2.26
CA LEU A 424 -24.19 -14.04 1.75
C LEU A 424 -24.18 -14.01 0.21
N GLN A 425 -23.98 -15.16 -0.45
CA GLN A 425 -24.03 -15.27 -1.91
C GLN A 425 -25.40 -14.89 -2.48
N LYS A 426 -26.50 -15.29 -1.81
CA LYS A 426 -27.86 -14.89 -2.19
C LYS A 426 -28.06 -13.37 -2.15
N GLU A 427 -27.36 -12.69 -1.24
CA GLU A 427 -27.35 -11.23 -1.12
C GLU A 427 -26.35 -10.55 -2.06
N LYS A 428 -25.79 -11.30 -3.03
CA LYS A 428 -24.79 -10.87 -4.03
C LYS A 428 -23.46 -10.42 -3.40
N VAL A 429 -23.13 -10.95 -2.23
CA VAL A 429 -21.80 -10.77 -1.63
C VAL A 429 -20.85 -11.83 -2.22
N PRO A 430 -19.69 -11.45 -2.77
CA PRO A 430 -18.68 -12.38 -3.21
C PRO A 430 -18.20 -13.23 -2.03
N VAL A 431 -18.24 -14.55 -2.19
CA VAL A 431 -17.82 -15.49 -1.15
C VAL A 431 -16.98 -16.61 -1.74
N ILE A 432 -16.04 -17.11 -0.95
CA ILE A 432 -15.30 -18.32 -1.27
C ILE A 432 -15.06 -19.14 0.00
N VAL A 433 -15.14 -20.46 -0.11
CA VAL A 433 -14.83 -21.38 0.98
C VAL A 433 -13.54 -22.12 0.65
N ALA A 434 -12.53 -21.99 1.50
CA ALA A 434 -11.25 -22.64 1.38
C ALA A 434 -11.07 -23.72 2.45
N ASP A 435 -10.60 -24.90 2.04
CA ASP A 435 -10.24 -26.00 2.93
C ASP A 435 -9.15 -26.86 2.28
N THR A 436 -8.27 -27.42 3.10
CA THR A 436 -7.23 -28.36 2.66
C THR A 436 -7.80 -29.77 2.44
N ASN A 437 -9.01 -30.05 2.96
CA ASN A 437 -9.67 -31.34 2.82
C ASN A 437 -10.82 -31.27 1.79
N HIS A 438 -10.67 -32.00 0.69
CA HIS A 438 -11.67 -32.05 -0.39
C HIS A 438 -13.06 -32.52 0.09
N ALA A 439 -13.12 -33.42 1.08
CA ALA A 439 -14.39 -33.93 1.61
C ALA A 439 -15.23 -32.83 2.28
N ARG A 440 -14.58 -31.80 2.84
CA ARG A 440 -15.26 -30.66 3.46
C ARG A 440 -15.78 -29.65 2.43
N LEU A 441 -15.23 -29.65 1.21
CA LEU A 441 -15.66 -28.76 0.12
C LEU A 441 -16.86 -29.28 -0.68
N VAL A 442 -17.30 -30.51 -0.44
CA VAL A 442 -18.48 -31.09 -1.11
C VAL A 442 -19.75 -30.28 -0.80
N ARG A 443 -19.93 -29.84 0.45
CA ARG A 443 -21.14 -29.10 0.87
C ARG A 443 -21.23 -27.70 0.26
N PRO A 444 -20.18 -26.85 0.32
CA PRO A 444 -20.17 -25.58 -0.42
C PRO A 444 -20.43 -25.77 -1.92
N ARG A 445 -19.78 -26.75 -2.55
CA ARG A 445 -19.96 -27.04 -3.98
C ARG A 445 -21.42 -27.41 -4.30
N ALA A 446 -22.07 -28.20 -3.45
CA ALA A 446 -23.49 -28.55 -3.61
C ALA A 446 -24.44 -27.35 -3.49
N HIS A 447 -24.02 -26.27 -2.81
CA HIS A 447 -24.77 -25.02 -2.71
C HIS A 447 -24.34 -23.97 -3.76
N SER A 448 -23.56 -24.36 -4.76
CA SER A 448 -22.98 -23.47 -5.77
C SER A 448 -22.13 -22.33 -5.19
N VAL A 449 -21.59 -22.52 -3.99
CA VAL A 449 -20.66 -21.58 -3.37
C VAL A 449 -19.26 -21.82 -3.97
N PRO A 450 -18.56 -20.78 -4.44
CA PRO A 450 -17.19 -20.92 -4.93
C PRO A 450 -16.27 -21.54 -3.88
N ILE A 451 -15.37 -22.42 -4.32
CA ILE A 451 -14.45 -23.12 -3.43
C ILE A 451 -13.01 -22.95 -3.87
N PHE A 452 -12.10 -23.04 -2.90
CA PHE A 452 -10.68 -23.20 -3.11
C PHE A 452 -10.19 -24.44 -2.38
N TYR A 453 -9.57 -25.36 -3.13
CA TYR A 453 -8.94 -26.55 -2.56
C TYR A 453 -7.45 -26.30 -2.40
N GLY A 454 -7.00 -26.17 -1.15
CA GLY A 454 -5.61 -25.86 -0.83
C GLY A 454 -5.47 -25.18 0.53
N ASP A 455 -4.23 -24.97 0.94
CA ASP A 455 -3.91 -24.19 2.13
C ASP A 455 -3.90 -22.70 1.77
N VAL A 456 -4.67 -21.90 2.51
CA VAL A 456 -4.79 -20.45 2.27
C VAL A 456 -3.45 -19.72 2.51
N LEU A 457 -2.57 -20.31 3.32
CA LEU A 457 -1.24 -19.79 3.61
C LEU A 457 -0.18 -20.27 2.61
N SER A 458 -0.54 -21.09 1.62
CA SER A 458 0.40 -21.50 0.58
C SER A 458 0.57 -20.41 -0.47
N GLU A 459 1.79 -20.25 -1.01
CA GLU A 459 2.04 -19.36 -2.15
C GLU A 459 1.17 -19.71 -3.36
N ALA A 460 0.86 -20.99 -3.56
CA ALA A 460 -0.04 -21.43 -4.62
C ALA A 460 -1.44 -20.82 -4.47
N ALA A 461 -1.95 -20.67 -3.24
CA ALA A 461 -3.24 -20.03 -2.97
C ALA A 461 -3.23 -18.53 -3.26
N GLU A 462 -2.11 -17.85 -2.95
CA GLU A 462 -1.92 -16.44 -3.33
C GLU A 462 -2.01 -16.26 -4.85
N HIS A 463 -1.66 -17.26 -5.66
CA HIS A 463 -1.72 -17.19 -7.12
C HIS A 463 -3.09 -17.53 -7.69
N SER A 464 -3.68 -18.65 -7.25
CA SER A 464 -4.92 -19.17 -7.82
C SER A 464 -6.19 -18.48 -7.31
N VAL A 465 -6.14 -17.95 -6.08
CA VAL A 465 -7.21 -17.14 -5.52
C VAL A 465 -6.75 -15.69 -5.62
N GLU A 466 -7.57 -14.81 -6.16
CA GLU A 466 -7.39 -13.38 -5.95
C GLU A 466 -7.71 -13.06 -4.49
N VAL A 467 -6.87 -13.51 -3.54
CA VAL A 467 -7.07 -13.31 -2.09
C VAL A 467 -7.30 -11.83 -1.80
N LEU A 468 -6.64 -10.94 -2.54
CA LEU A 468 -6.83 -9.47 -2.52
C LEU A 468 -8.26 -8.99 -2.85
N SER A 469 -9.08 -9.80 -3.52
CA SER A 469 -10.49 -9.49 -3.80
C SER A 469 -11.40 -9.73 -2.59
N TYR A 470 -10.93 -10.51 -1.61
CA TYR A 470 -11.61 -10.78 -0.34
C TYR A 470 -10.97 -9.92 0.75
N GLN A 471 -11.77 -9.07 1.39
CA GLN A 471 -11.27 -8.23 2.48
C GLN A 471 -11.49 -8.87 3.83
N THR A 472 -12.55 -9.65 3.99
CA THR A 472 -12.95 -10.23 5.27
C THR A 472 -12.66 -11.72 5.31
N PHE A 473 -11.97 -12.16 6.36
CA PHE A 473 -11.60 -13.56 6.57
C PHE A 473 -12.31 -14.10 7.80
N ILE A 474 -12.97 -15.24 7.66
CA ILE A 474 -13.66 -15.90 8.78
C ILE A 474 -13.12 -17.32 8.93
N THR A 475 -12.30 -17.53 9.95
CA THR A 475 -11.75 -18.85 10.27
C THR A 475 -12.75 -19.64 11.09
N THR A 476 -13.18 -20.77 10.53
CA THR A 476 -14.26 -21.64 11.02
C THR A 476 -13.90 -23.12 10.92
N SER A 477 -12.62 -23.45 10.75
CA SER A 477 -12.18 -24.85 10.66
C SER A 477 -12.29 -25.55 12.01
N GLU A 478 -12.33 -26.87 12.00
CA GLU A 478 -12.30 -27.70 13.22
C GLU A 478 -10.99 -27.53 14.03
N ASN A 479 -9.91 -27.14 13.36
CA ASN A 479 -8.60 -27.03 13.97
C ASN A 479 -8.39 -25.61 14.52
N ASP A 480 -8.55 -25.47 15.84
CA ASP A 480 -8.32 -24.22 16.57
C ASP A 480 -6.92 -23.64 16.39
N ALA A 481 -5.89 -24.49 16.30
CA ALA A 481 -4.52 -24.04 16.09
C ALA A 481 -4.35 -23.46 14.68
N TYR A 482 -4.91 -24.14 13.67
CA TYR A 482 -4.89 -23.65 12.29
C TYR A 482 -5.70 -22.36 12.13
N ASN A 483 -6.89 -22.26 12.73
CA ASN A 483 -7.67 -21.01 12.74
C ASN A 483 -6.87 -19.85 13.32
N THR A 484 -6.14 -20.10 14.41
CA THR A 484 -5.30 -19.10 15.07
C THR A 484 -4.11 -18.71 14.19
N LEU A 485 -3.43 -19.68 13.59
CA LEU A 485 -2.30 -19.46 12.68
C LEU A 485 -2.73 -18.59 11.50
N VAL A 486 -3.77 -19.03 10.77
CA VAL A 486 -4.32 -18.31 9.62
C VAL A 486 -4.77 -16.91 10.01
N SER A 487 -5.44 -16.77 11.16
CA SER A 487 -5.93 -15.46 11.58
C SER A 487 -4.82 -14.50 12.01
N THR A 488 -3.73 -15.04 12.58
CA THR A 488 -2.56 -14.25 12.97
C THR A 488 -1.80 -13.76 11.75
N ASP A 489 -1.62 -14.64 10.76
CA ASP A 489 -0.90 -14.36 9.54
C ASP A 489 -1.66 -13.36 8.66
N LEU A 490 -2.90 -13.70 8.28
CA LEU A 490 -3.77 -12.81 7.48
C LEU A 490 -4.11 -11.51 8.23
N GLY A 491 -4.21 -11.55 9.56
CA GLY A 491 -4.45 -10.35 10.37
C GLY A 491 -3.29 -9.34 10.33
N ALA A 492 -2.06 -9.79 10.05
CA ALA A 492 -0.92 -8.92 9.86
C ALA A 492 -0.93 -8.24 8.48
N GLU A 493 -1.40 -8.93 7.44
CA GLU A 493 -1.44 -8.40 6.07
C GLU A 493 -2.69 -7.57 5.79
N PHE A 494 -3.87 -8.03 6.20
CA PHE A 494 -5.17 -7.44 5.86
C PHE A 494 -5.80 -6.62 6.99
N GLY A 495 -5.20 -6.64 8.18
CA GLY A 495 -5.68 -5.95 9.36
C GLY A 495 -6.58 -6.83 10.25
N ARG A 496 -6.38 -6.74 11.57
CA ARG A 496 -7.13 -7.54 12.56
C ARG A 496 -8.62 -7.24 12.59
N GLU A 497 -9.04 -6.08 12.11
CA GLU A 497 -10.45 -5.69 12.01
C GLU A 497 -11.21 -6.50 10.96
N GLN A 498 -10.51 -7.07 9.97
CA GLN A 498 -11.11 -7.87 8.92
C GLN A 498 -10.97 -9.38 9.12
N THR A 499 -10.15 -9.81 10.08
CA THR A 499 -9.87 -11.23 10.32
C THR A 499 -10.59 -11.70 11.58
N TRP A 500 -11.56 -12.57 11.41
CA TRP A 500 -12.42 -13.07 12.48
C TRP A 500 -12.29 -14.58 12.65
N GLN A 501 -12.46 -15.05 13.88
CA GLN A 501 -12.18 -16.42 14.28
C GLN A 501 -13.21 -16.93 15.28
N ILE A 502 -13.80 -18.10 15.05
CA ILE A 502 -14.70 -18.75 16.01
C ILE A 502 -14.01 -19.04 17.35
N ALA A 503 -14.78 -19.22 18.43
CA ALA A 503 -14.17 -19.46 19.73
C ALA A 503 -13.38 -20.77 19.74
N ARG A 504 -12.23 -20.75 20.42
CA ARG A 504 -11.44 -21.94 20.68
C ARG A 504 -12.05 -22.74 21.82
N VAL A 505 -11.87 -24.05 21.80
CA VAL A 505 -12.18 -24.89 22.94
C VAL A 505 -11.31 -24.44 24.12
N LYS A 506 -11.95 -23.84 25.13
CA LYS A 506 -11.24 -23.38 26.33
C LYS A 506 -10.69 -24.59 27.07
N GLY A 507 -9.37 -24.76 27.08
CA GLY A 507 -8.73 -25.62 28.07
C GLY A 507 -9.01 -25.06 29.47
N GLN A 508 -9.40 -25.91 30.43
CA GLN A 508 -9.79 -25.49 31.79
C GLN A 508 -8.68 -24.77 32.61
N LYS A 509 -7.49 -24.55 32.04
CA LYS A 509 -6.34 -23.97 32.74
C LYS A 509 -5.87 -22.70 32.03
N SER A 510 -5.65 -21.62 32.79
CA SER A 510 -5.13 -20.33 32.27
C SER A 510 -3.82 -20.47 31.49
N ARG A 511 -3.01 -21.48 31.82
CA ARG A 511 -1.76 -21.82 31.09
C ARG A 511 -1.95 -22.23 29.62
N HIS A 512 -3.17 -22.54 29.19
CA HIS A 512 -3.50 -22.85 27.79
C HIS A 512 -4.13 -21.66 27.05
N ALA A 513 -4.27 -20.51 27.73
CA ALA A 513 -4.69 -19.28 27.08
C ALA A 513 -3.57 -18.78 26.17
N LEU A 514 -3.92 -18.45 24.93
CA LEU A 514 -2.96 -17.80 24.03
C LEU A 514 -2.83 -16.31 24.39
N PRO A 515 -1.66 -15.71 24.11
CA PRO A 515 -1.50 -14.27 24.13
C PRO A 515 -2.56 -13.58 23.25
N THR A 516 -2.98 -12.38 23.65
CA THR A 516 -3.90 -11.51 22.87
C THR A 516 -3.33 -11.12 21.49
N GLN A 517 -2.04 -11.37 21.29
CA GLN A 517 -1.34 -11.15 20.04
C GLN A 517 -1.64 -12.22 18.99
N LEU A 518 -2.18 -13.39 19.36
CA LEU A 518 -2.47 -14.48 18.43
C LEU A 518 -3.98 -14.60 18.15
N GLY A 519 -4.31 -14.94 16.90
CA GLY A 519 -5.66 -15.19 16.44
C GLY A 519 -6.41 -13.97 15.89
N GLY A 520 -7.65 -14.20 15.48
CA GLY A 520 -8.56 -13.20 14.93
C GLY A 520 -9.53 -12.63 15.97
N ARG A 521 -10.30 -11.61 15.59
CA ARG A 521 -11.40 -11.11 16.44
C ARG A 521 -12.49 -12.18 16.59
N PRO A 522 -13.15 -12.31 17.75
CA PRO A 522 -14.00 -13.47 18.07
C PRO A 522 -15.31 -13.55 17.27
N PHE A 523 -15.54 -14.52 16.39
CA PHE A 523 -16.74 -14.64 15.56
C PHE A 523 -17.75 -15.64 16.13
N GLY A 524 -18.99 -15.60 15.61
CA GLY A 524 -19.98 -16.65 15.88
C GLY A 524 -20.49 -16.69 17.32
N GLY A 525 -20.68 -15.53 17.97
CA GLY A 525 -21.28 -15.45 19.30
C GLY A 525 -20.47 -16.02 20.46
N GLY A 526 -19.19 -16.34 20.24
CA GLY A 526 -18.34 -17.00 21.25
C GLY A 526 -18.50 -18.51 21.30
N TYR A 527 -19.19 -19.11 20.32
CA TYR A 527 -19.32 -20.56 20.19
C TYR A 527 -18.12 -21.19 19.50
N THR A 528 -17.80 -22.40 19.92
CA THR A 528 -16.79 -23.27 19.34
C THR A 528 -17.29 -23.92 18.05
N PHE A 529 -16.36 -24.53 17.30
CA PHE A 529 -16.70 -25.28 16.08
C PHE A 529 -17.81 -26.31 16.32
N ARG A 530 -17.67 -27.12 17.38
CA ARG A 530 -18.59 -28.20 17.70
C ARG A 530 -19.98 -27.68 18.06
N GLU A 531 -20.06 -26.64 18.88
CA GLU A 531 -21.33 -26.03 19.27
C GLU A 531 -22.07 -25.41 18.07
N LEU A 532 -21.34 -24.81 17.13
CA LEU A 532 -21.93 -24.31 15.89
C LEU A 532 -22.44 -25.45 15.00
N GLU A 533 -21.67 -26.54 14.85
CA GLU A 533 -22.11 -27.72 14.08
C GLU A 533 -23.32 -28.42 14.73
N ASP A 534 -23.36 -28.50 16.06
CA ASP A 534 -24.49 -29.07 16.80
C ASP A 534 -25.76 -28.24 16.56
N LYS A 535 -25.66 -26.90 16.58
CA LYS A 535 -26.78 -26.00 16.22
C LYS A 535 -27.25 -26.22 14.78
N MET A 536 -26.33 -26.32 13.82
CA MET A 536 -26.69 -26.61 12.43
C MET A 536 -27.38 -27.97 12.28
N THR A 537 -27.04 -28.94 13.13
CA THR A 537 -27.67 -30.27 13.15
C THR A 537 -29.06 -30.24 13.80
N GLN A 538 -29.28 -29.31 14.74
CA GLN A 538 -30.59 -28.98 15.31
C GLN A 538 -31.44 -28.06 14.40
N ASP A 539 -31.14 -28.03 13.11
CA ASP A 539 -31.86 -27.28 12.08
C ASP A 539 -31.92 -25.75 12.30
N TRP A 540 -30.92 -25.20 13.00
CA TRP A 540 -30.71 -23.75 13.05
C TRP A 540 -30.33 -23.23 11.65
N LYS A 541 -30.83 -22.04 11.30
CA LYS A 541 -30.70 -21.47 9.93
C LYS A 541 -30.10 -20.08 9.98
N ILE A 542 -29.26 -19.79 8.98
CA ILE A 542 -28.77 -18.43 8.73
C ILE A 542 -29.90 -17.63 8.09
N ARG A 543 -30.24 -16.50 8.71
CA ARG A 543 -31.28 -15.57 8.25
C ARG A 543 -30.69 -14.21 7.97
N VAL A 544 -31.08 -13.63 6.84
CA VAL A 544 -30.82 -12.24 6.49
C VAL A 544 -32.11 -11.46 6.67
N THR A 545 -32.15 -10.57 7.66
CA THR A 545 -33.35 -9.80 8.01
C THR A 545 -33.15 -8.34 7.69
N ARG A 546 -34.02 -7.76 6.86
CA ARG A 546 -34.00 -6.34 6.54
C ARG A 546 -34.67 -5.54 7.66
N LEU A 547 -33.96 -4.55 8.19
CA LEU A 547 -34.53 -3.59 9.12
C LEU A 547 -35.23 -2.47 8.35
N THR A 548 -36.36 -2.00 8.88
CA THR A 548 -37.13 -0.86 8.38
C THR A 548 -37.41 0.11 9.53
N GLU A 549 -37.98 1.28 9.23
CA GLU A 549 -38.39 2.22 10.28
C GLU A 549 -39.45 1.62 11.21
N GLU A 550 -40.30 0.75 10.68
CA GLU A 550 -41.33 -0.01 11.41
C GLU A 550 -40.76 -1.27 12.10
N PHE A 551 -39.81 -1.95 11.47
CA PHE A 551 -39.17 -3.17 11.99
C PHE A 551 -37.75 -2.88 12.47
N THR A 552 -37.66 -2.39 13.70
CA THR A 552 -36.41 -1.95 14.33
C THR A 552 -35.57 -3.10 14.90
N PHE A 553 -34.32 -2.81 15.27
CA PHE A 553 -33.43 -3.79 15.93
C PHE A 553 -34.01 -4.33 17.26
N GLU A 554 -34.69 -3.49 18.05
CA GLU A 554 -35.34 -3.91 19.29
C GLU A 554 -36.51 -4.87 19.01
N THR A 555 -37.30 -4.58 17.98
CA THR A 555 -38.37 -5.47 17.51
C THR A 555 -37.79 -6.81 17.06
N TRP A 556 -36.68 -6.80 16.31
CA TRP A 556 -35.97 -8.00 15.88
C TRP A 556 -35.45 -8.82 17.07
N LYS A 557 -34.80 -8.17 18.05
CA LYS A 557 -34.25 -8.82 19.26
C LYS A 557 -35.34 -9.46 20.11
N THR A 558 -36.50 -8.80 20.23
CA THR A 558 -37.66 -9.32 20.97
C THR A 558 -38.27 -10.53 20.27
N ARG A 559 -38.37 -10.50 18.94
CA ARG A 559 -38.92 -11.60 18.14
C ARG A 559 -37.96 -12.80 18.01
N HIS A 560 -36.66 -12.57 18.18
CA HIS A 560 -35.63 -13.58 18.03
C HIS A 560 -34.66 -13.59 19.22
N PRO A 561 -35.14 -13.89 20.45
CA PRO A 561 -34.34 -13.76 21.67
C PRO A 561 -33.12 -14.70 21.70
N ASN A 562 -33.23 -15.85 21.03
CA ASN A 562 -32.18 -16.87 20.98
C ASN A 562 -31.33 -16.78 19.70
N ALA A 563 -31.58 -15.82 18.82
CA ALA A 563 -30.78 -15.68 17.60
C ALA A 563 -29.41 -15.07 17.89
N ILE A 564 -28.39 -15.63 17.25
CA ILE A 564 -27.01 -15.18 17.38
C ILE A 564 -26.75 -14.19 16.25
N LEU A 565 -26.40 -12.96 16.63
CA LEU A 565 -26.01 -11.93 15.68
C LEU A 565 -24.62 -12.23 15.11
N LEU A 566 -24.53 -12.33 13.78
CA LEU A 566 -23.27 -12.61 13.08
C LEU A 566 -22.70 -11.34 12.43
N GLY A 567 -23.56 -10.47 11.92
CA GLY A 567 -23.15 -9.22 11.31
C GLY A 567 -24.28 -8.47 10.62
N ARG A 568 -23.90 -7.54 9.75
CA ARG A 568 -24.79 -6.77 8.89
C ARG A 568 -24.22 -6.61 7.49
N LEU A 569 -25.09 -6.38 6.53
CA LEU A 569 -24.73 -5.95 5.18
C LEU A 569 -24.93 -4.44 5.04
N THR A 570 -23.94 -3.76 4.48
CA THR A 570 -24.09 -2.38 4.03
C THR A 570 -24.88 -2.31 2.72
N GLU A 571 -25.28 -1.11 2.31
CA GLU A 571 -25.90 -0.88 0.99
C GLU A 571 -24.94 -1.27 -0.14
N ASP A 572 -23.65 -1.02 0.04
CA ASP A 572 -22.56 -1.48 -0.84
C ASP A 572 -22.30 -2.99 -0.77
N GLY A 573 -23.22 -3.80 -0.23
CA GLY A 573 -23.09 -5.26 -0.16
C GLY A 573 -21.90 -5.78 0.65
N THR A 574 -21.29 -4.94 1.50
CA THR A 574 -20.15 -5.35 2.33
C THR A 574 -20.64 -5.99 3.62
N PHE A 575 -20.17 -7.19 3.91
CA PHE A 575 -20.43 -7.83 5.20
C PHE A 575 -19.55 -7.22 6.28
N LYS A 576 -20.17 -6.70 7.34
CA LYS A 576 -19.48 -6.19 8.52
C LYS A 576 -19.99 -6.91 9.75
N ARG A 577 -19.08 -7.34 10.59
CA ARG A 577 -19.45 -7.89 11.89
C ARG A 577 -20.19 -6.85 12.74
N LEU A 578 -21.11 -7.34 13.56
CA LEU A 578 -21.89 -6.57 14.52
C LEU A 578 -21.82 -7.29 15.86
N LEU A 579 -21.22 -6.67 16.89
CA LEU A 579 -21.37 -7.14 18.26
C LEU A 579 -22.71 -6.67 18.85
N PRO A 580 -23.25 -7.36 19.86
CA PRO A 580 -24.40 -6.86 20.61
C PRO A 580 -24.18 -5.45 21.19
N GLU A 581 -22.97 -5.17 21.69
CA GLU A 581 -22.54 -3.86 22.21
C GLU A 581 -22.49 -2.78 21.11
N ASP A 582 -21.98 -3.15 19.92
CA ASP A 582 -21.96 -2.26 18.75
C ASP A 582 -23.39 -1.95 18.23
N ALA A 583 -24.31 -2.91 18.38
CA ALA A 583 -25.70 -2.74 17.98
C ALA A 583 -26.46 -1.76 18.88
N GLU A 584 -26.19 -1.75 20.19
CA GLU A 584 -26.74 -0.76 21.12
C GLU A 584 -26.26 0.66 20.80
N HIS A 585 -25.04 0.82 20.27
CA HIS A 585 -24.51 2.10 19.78
C HIS A 585 -25.10 2.53 18.42
N LEU A 586 -25.62 1.59 17.63
CA LEU A 586 -26.20 1.85 16.32
C LEU A 586 -27.72 2.09 16.37
N PHE A 587 -28.41 1.72 17.47
CA PHE A 587 -29.87 1.83 17.59
C PHE A 587 -30.29 2.41 18.97
N PRO A 588 -30.06 3.71 19.23
CA PRO A 588 -30.00 4.28 20.58
C PRO A 588 -31.34 4.54 21.30
N LYS A 589 -32.51 4.13 20.77
CA LYS A 589 -33.83 4.50 21.33
C LYS A 589 -34.01 4.09 22.80
N ARG A 590 -33.28 3.09 23.30
CA ARG A 590 -33.35 2.60 24.69
C ARG A 590 -32.86 3.60 25.74
N THR A 591 -32.02 4.57 25.38
CA THR A 591 -31.50 5.55 26.35
C THR A 591 -32.41 6.76 26.53
N LEU A 592 -33.17 7.13 25.50
CA LEU A 592 -34.14 8.23 25.56
C LEU A 592 -35.39 7.83 26.34
N ALA A 593 -35.92 6.62 26.12
CA ALA A 593 -37.09 6.12 26.85
C ALA A 593 -36.89 6.07 28.37
N LYS A 594 -35.71 5.62 28.84
CA LYS A 594 -35.37 5.61 30.28
C LYS A 594 -35.14 6.99 30.89
N ILE A 595 -34.82 8.00 30.07
CA ILE A 595 -34.63 9.37 30.52
C ILE A 595 -35.99 10.05 30.70
N ASP A 596 -36.94 9.78 29.82
CA ASP A 596 -38.29 10.37 29.92
C ASP A 596 -39.10 9.83 31.12
N ASP A 597 -38.74 8.64 31.62
CA ASP A 597 -39.26 8.05 32.86
C ASP A 597 -38.66 8.66 34.15
N LEU A 598 -37.66 9.56 34.06
CA LEU A 598 -37.06 10.23 35.22
C LEU A 598 -37.84 11.50 35.62
N PRO A 599 -37.85 11.86 36.93
CA PRO A 599 -38.33 13.16 37.41
C PRO A 599 -37.72 14.33 36.62
N GLU A 600 -38.50 15.39 36.36
CA GLU A 600 -38.09 16.51 35.47
C GLU A 600 -36.72 17.10 35.79
N GLU A 601 -36.38 17.21 37.09
CA GLU A 601 -35.11 17.76 37.56
C GLU A 601 -33.89 16.93 37.16
N MET A 602 -34.03 15.60 37.04
CA MET A 602 -32.94 14.69 36.64
C MET A 602 -32.89 14.45 35.14
N ARG A 603 -33.95 14.82 34.41
CA ARG A 603 -34.08 14.64 32.96
C ARG A 603 -33.04 15.45 32.21
N GLU A 604 -32.86 16.73 32.58
CA GLU A 604 -31.86 17.59 31.95
C GLU A 604 -30.43 17.11 32.20
N THR A 605 -30.11 16.71 33.42
CA THR A 605 -28.77 16.24 33.79
C THR A 605 -28.43 14.92 33.10
N ALA A 606 -29.39 14.00 33.01
CA ALA A 606 -29.22 12.73 32.28
C ALA A 606 -29.10 12.95 30.76
N ARG A 607 -29.83 13.91 30.18
CA ARG A 607 -29.68 14.31 28.76
C ARG A 607 -28.31 14.94 28.51
N LEU A 608 -27.81 15.75 29.44
CA LEU A 608 -26.47 16.34 29.36
C LEU A 608 -25.36 15.29 29.50
N ASP A 609 -25.48 14.32 30.42
CA ASP A 609 -24.49 13.23 30.56
C ASP A 609 -24.51 12.29 29.33
N LEU A 610 -25.70 12.05 28.76
CA LEU A 610 -25.84 11.34 27.49
C LEU A 610 -25.14 12.09 26.34
N LYS A 611 -25.42 13.40 26.18
CA LYS A 611 -24.76 14.26 25.19
C LYS A 611 -23.25 14.38 25.43
N ARG A 612 -22.79 14.30 26.68
CA ARG A 612 -21.36 14.31 27.01
C ARG A 612 -20.67 13.00 26.65
N ARG A 613 -21.34 11.85 26.88
CA ARG A 613 -20.85 10.52 26.46
C ARG A 613 -20.85 10.35 24.95
N PHE A 614 -21.78 11.00 24.27
CA PHE A 614 -21.93 10.99 22.82
C PHE A 614 -21.62 12.37 22.22
N SER A 615 -20.36 12.61 21.81
CA SER A 615 -20.08 13.83 21.06
C SER A 615 -20.96 13.92 19.81
N GLU A 616 -21.48 15.11 19.50
CA GLU A 616 -22.38 15.34 18.36
C GLU A 616 -21.76 14.86 17.04
N ALA A 617 -20.43 14.93 16.91
CA ALA A 617 -19.68 14.39 15.77
C ALA A 617 -19.69 12.84 15.70
N LYS A 618 -19.68 12.13 16.84
CA LYS A 618 -19.84 10.67 16.89
C LYS A 618 -21.28 10.25 16.60
N GLN A 619 -22.26 10.98 17.11
CA GLN A 619 -23.68 10.74 16.79
C GLN A 619 -23.96 11.01 15.32
N ALA A 620 -23.49 12.13 14.75
CA ALA A 620 -23.63 12.43 13.33
C ALA A 620 -22.89 11.40 12.45
N ALA A 621 -21.73 10.90 12.86
CA ALA A 621 -21.01 9.84 12.16
C ALA A 621 -21.69 8.45 12.26
N ALA A 622 -22.44 8.19 13.33
CA ALA A 622 -23.27 7.00 13.48
C ALA A 622 -24.57 7.14 12.66
N PHE A 623 -25.29 8.25 12.79
CA PHE A 623 -26.53 8.55 12.07
C PHE A 623 -26.33 8.68 10.56
N GLY A 624 -25.26 9.31 10.10
CA GLY A 624 -24.88 9.36 8.69
C GLY A 624 -24.49 8.00 8.09
N ARG A 625 -24.26 6.98 8.93
CA ARG A 625 -24.06 5.58 8.53
C ARG A 625 -25.35 4.73 8.64
N LEU A 626 -26.42 5.28 9.20
CA LEU A 626 -27.64 4.56 9.60
C LEU A 626 -28.89 4.98 8.81
N SER A 627 -28.81 5.99 7.94
CA SER A 627 -29.95 6.42 7.10
C SER A 627 -30.21 5.53 5.87
N GLY A 628 -29.67 4.31 5.84
CA GLY A 628 -29.77 3.37 4.72
C GLY A 628 -30.23 1.98 5.16
N ARG A 629 -30.83 1.21 4.26
CA ARG A 629 -31.52 -0.07 4.52
C ARG A 629 -30.56 -1.15 5.06
N VAL A 630 -30.36 -1.23 6.38
CA VAL A 630 -29.48 -2.23 7.00
C VAL A 630 -30.14 -3.62 6.97
N ARG A 631 -29.39 -4.62 6.50
CA ARG A 631 -29.77 -6.05 6.59
C ARG A 631 -28.91 -6.73 7.66
N LEU A 632 -29.53 -7.33 8.66
CA LEU A 632 -28.87 -8.13 9.70
C LEU A 632 -28.65 -9.56 9.20
N VAL A 633 -27.51 -10.13 9.54
CA VAL A 633 -27.22 -11.55 9.34
C VAL A 633 -27.15 -12.22 10.70
N SER A 634 -27.94 -13.26 10.89
CA SER A 634 -28.08 -13.96 12.17
C SER A 634 -28.17 -15.47 11.98
N LEU A 635 -27.79 -16.22 13.01
CA LEU A 635 -28.04 -17.65 13.13
C LEU A 635 -29.23 -17.83 14.09
N ALA A 636 -30.35 -18.30 13.57
CA ALA A 636 -31.61 -18.41 14.31
C ALA A 636 -32.00 -19.87 14.54
N PRO A 637 -32.63 -20.21 15.68
CA PRO A 637 -33.20 -21.54 15.92
C PRO A 637 -34.33 -21.85 14.93
N PRO A 638 -34.71 -23.13 14.77
CA PRO A 638 -35.92 -23.50 14.06
C PRO A 638 -37.13 -22.79 14.68
N GLU A 639 -38.09 -22.38 13.84
CA GLU A 639 -39.35 -21.82 14.35
C GLU A 639 -40.10 -22.91 15.12
N PRO A 640 -40.68 -22.59 16.29
CA PRO A 640 -41.56 -23.53 16.98
C PRO A 640 -42.66 -23.91 15.98
N ALA A 641 -42.88 -25.21 15.79
CA ALA A 641 -43.99 -25.70 14.98
C ALA A 641 -45.25 -24.96 15.42
N SER A 642 -45.90 -24.25 14.50
CA SER A 642 -47.18 -23.62 14.77
C SER A 642 -48.10 -24.70 15.34
N SER A 643 -48.41 -24.62 16.63
CA SER A 643 -49.49 -25.41 17.20
C SER A 643 -50.73 -25.05 16.41
N GLY A 644 -51.21 -25.97 15.59
CA GLY A 644 -52.47 -25.82 14.87
C GLY A 644 -53.59 -25.67 15.89
N THR A 645 -53.99 -24.43 16.12
CA THR A 645 -55.28 -24.05 16.70
C THR A 645 -55.78 -22.86 15.90
N ASP A 646 -56.10 -23.14 14.64
CA ASP A 646 -57.15 -22.45 13.88
C ASP A 646 -57.91 -23.56 13.14
N ALA A 647 -58.76 -24.23 13.90
CA ALA A 647 -59.78 -25.15 13.41
C ALA A 647 -61.04 -24.96 14.27
N ALA A 648 -61.84 -23.96 13.91
CA ALA A 648 -63.31 -23.92 13.95
C ALA A 648 -63.77 -22.51 13.58
#